data_AF-A0A7G1HTT9-F1
#
_entry.id   AF-A0A7G1HTT9-F1
#
_cell.length_a   1.000
_cell.length_b   1.000
_cell.length_c   1.000
_cell.angle_alpha   90.00
_cell.angle_beta   90.00
_cell.angle_gamma   90.00
#
_symmetry.space_group_name_H-M   'P 1'
#
loop_
_entity.id
_entity.type
_entity.pdbx_description
1 polymer ?
#
loop_
_entity_poly.entity_id
_entity_poly.type
_entity_poly.pdbx_seq_one_letter_code
_entity_poly.pdbx_strand_id
1 'polypeptide(L)'
;MKNYLVSVFALFSMGVGLHAANTGDVWVMPCTELQENYQNFPAEENNRVVLGRGETEHIQLVFSTIPKEEITLSTSSSPQEFGVQYRILREIDGFDDALVPFESKTKAEKSTTVVWLTFETPRDARPGTYDYSVNVKSIRNNVTLNFKVRVADYEIPLTPSIPSEFCVDIDNLPENGSDEQKELWTEFLLTRRIDPYYGKIIDPSIWRWDNCFSPWPWDDPRSQKLLQDKRFCRFALPCLVDDEEILRMCADMKEKGYFDRCYFYIWDEPKTPAHYEQIAKESAHILSLEPEAKMLVPISSSLIEGENKWDYKYTFDFLTPYVKILPISAEEYKCQNSVAQDFRKMIEPRAEWWTYVCCGPVGVQPNFLFSQTPFHNRAIMWRVYKENETGFLYWGVNRYRMEPFAFDRSLDAVGDGGLVFPGYMFGVKEPIASARLERWKEGQEDYELLKIVEGKVGRQNAEKILEQVYRSPSDYTRNSGEIEAFREKLIQIAETYDPFGQVLIRGEQYLVDTLNAYIPGPGCEYSHIRIDELPIEAHVLKVDLQNPNTRVKTFLGNDLIEGLETVSSACDRYTTGTADAFAGINGDFFNISAHKEFPIGAPRGGCASEGIIQREPRSMEWAFAAIDDNNKPILDNMAFSGSVVSLKAPIASYTFNDVNLPRTDCYSCDMTFYNEFAGGYTRMDENAEIGDKLKTEVFFKLADGQAWKINSPITCIVTRIIKDTEGKNALKPGEAALSGIDQAKGFLDKLTVGQKLKINMTIKTAGNETPAIREMIGGNSLLMKDGVIMECNFNDSYNNVLYPRTGVGCSADGRWLYLMVIDGRQAHSRGVYSDEMCDLFRSAGASDVVGFDGGGSTGMVVNHTVVNRPSDGQERAVTNGWLLQTTTPVDREIVRLAFNYWNKEQINSFSLPLRLMGYNQYNVLVDSDLSPVTWSCSPELGHIEGETLILKGTDIKGTVTGTYNGMSVSRHFNFGETTGLESVSKWSRNVKFYKDKSANLFYLSQDGNGPCKMAYALYALDGHCMRQGESELSGTYCFDFTDMPSGLYLLKVNMEMESFTFKLIIR
;
A
#
# COMPACT_ATOMS: atom_id res chain seq x y z
N MET A 1 23.74 -31.19 -19.72
CA MET A 1 24.29 -31.40 -21.08
C MET A 1 23.12 -31.42 -22.06
N LYS A 2 23.17 -30.54 -23.08
CA LYS A 2 22.15 -30.27 -24.13
C LYS A 2 20.86 -29.57 -23.68
N ASN A 3 20.92 -28.23 -23.66
CA ASN A 3 20.02 -27.32 -24.40
C ASN A 3 20.44 -25.87 -24.09
N TYR A 4 21.53 -25.45 -24.72
CA TYR A 4 22.06 -24.08 -24.75
C TYR A 4 22.21 -23.74 -26.25
N LEU A 5 21.28 -22.99 -26.82
CA LEU A 5 21.40 -22.31 -28.13
C LEU A 5 20.05 -21.71 -28.53
N VAL A 6 19.69 -20.56 -27.96
CA VAL A 6 19.06 -19.41 -28.67
C VAL A 6 19.27 -18.20 -27.75
N SER A 7 19.95 -17.17 -28.27
CA SER A 7 20.09 -15.77 -27.77
C SER A 7 21.56 -15.29 -27.74
N VAL A 8 22.25 -15.41 -28.88
CA VAL A 8 23.46 -14.64 -29.20
C VAL A 8 23.28 -14.17 -30.64
N PHE A 9 22.52 -13.10 -30.87
CA PHE A 9 22.53 -12.31 -32.12
C PHE A 9 21.68 -11.04 -31.93
N ALA A 10 22.18 -10.10 -31.13
CA ALA A 10 21.82 -8.68 -31.15
C ALA A 10 22.92 -7.86 -30.45
N LEU A 11 24.17 -8.09 -30.87
CA LEU A 11 25.34 -7.33 -30.43
C LEU A 11 26.20 -7.15 -31.67
N PHE A 12 25.83 -6.20 -32.54
CA PHE A 12 26.70 -5.58 -33.57
C PHE A 12 25.84 -4.60 -34.39
N SER A 13 25.69 -3.37 -33.92
CA SER A 13 25.67 -2.15 -34.76
C SER A 13 25.23 -0.93 -33.93
N MET A 14 26.20 -0.22 -33.37
CA MET A 14 26.38 1.22 -33.56
C MET A 14 27.59 1.65 -32.75
N GLY A 15 28.74 1.62 -33.42
CA GLY A 15 29.91 2.36 -32.96
C GLY A 15 29.64 3.85 -33.16
N VAL A 16 29.52 4.57 -32.05
CA VAL A 16 29.98 5.95 -31.96
C VAL A 16 30.99 5.92 -30.81
N GLY A 17 32.26 6.16 -31.14
CA GLY A 17 33.35 6.10 -30.18
C GLY A 17 33.15 7.14 -29.08
N LEU A 18 32.73 6.68 -27.91
CA LEU A 18 32.96 7.40 -26.66
C LEU A 18 34.47 7.48 -26.47
N HIS A 19 34.99 8.70 -26.41
CA HIS A 19 36.36 8.95 -25.98
C HIS A 19 36.48 8.41 -24.56
N ALA A 20 37.08 7.23 -24.39
CA ALA A 20 37.55 6.79 -23.09
C ALA A 20 38.50 7.88 -22.57
N ALA A 21 38.14 8.51 -21.45
CA ALA A 21 39.06 9.36 -20.73
C ALA A 21 40.34 8.55 -20.45
N ASN A 22 41.50 9.20 -20.46
CA ASN A 22 42.79 8.55 -20.22
C ASN A 22 42.91 8.21 -18.72
N THR A 23 42.14 7.22 -18.25
CA THR A 23 41.91 6.89 -16.83
C THR A 23 42.93 5.92 -16.23
N GLY A 24 43.99 5.56 -16.95
CA GLY A 24 44.96 4.55 -16.50
C GLY A 24 44.33 3.18 -16.21
N ASP A 25 45.04 2.29 -15.51
CA ASP A 25 44.55 0.97 -15.07
C ASP A 25 43.69 1.10 -13.79
N VAL A 26 42.66 1.96 -13.81
CA VAL A 26 41.74 2.22 -12.68
C VAL A 26 40.27 2.09 -13.09
N TRP A 27 39.50 1.35 -12.30
CA TRP A 27 38.08 1.03 -12.48
C TRP A 27 37.25 1.49 -11.29
N VAL A 28 35.99 1.84 -11.53
CA VAL A 28 35.04 2.35 -10.52
C VAL A 28 33.79 1.48 -10.56
N MET A 29 33.56 0.68 -9.54
CA MET A 29 32.47 -0.30 -9.50
C MET A 29 31.54 -0.10 -8.30
N PRO A 30 30.26 -0.48 -8.42
CA PRO A 30 29.35 -0.58 -7.28
C PRO A 30 29.88 -1.52 -6.19
N CYS A 31 29.53 -1.27 -4.93
CA CYS A 31 29.92 -2.13 -3.80
C CYS A 31 29.33 -3.56 -3.90
N THR A 32 28.26 -3.74 -4.68
CA THR A 32 27.59 -5.02 -4.95
C THR A 32 28.29 -5.87 -6.02
N GLU A 33 29.35 -5.37 -6.65
CA GLU A 33 30.13 -6.16 -7.61
C GLU A 33 31.30 -6.89 -6.94
N LEU A 34 31.62 -8.07 -7.47
CA LEU A 34 32.81 -8.81 -7.09
C LEU A 34 34.05 -8.19 -7.75
N GLN A 35 35.16 -8.19 -7.01
CA GLN A 35 36.42 -7.63 -7.51
C GLN A 35 36.89 -8.25 -8.82
N GLU A 36 36.47 -9.48 -9.14
CA GLU A 36 36.79 -10.18 -10.39
C GLU A 36 36.12 -9.56 -11.63
N ASN A 37 35.00 -8.85 -11.43
CA ASN A 37 34.20 -8.25 -12.49
C ASN A 37 34.66 -6.84 -12.90
N TYR A 38 35.73 -6.31 -12.28
CA TYR A 38 36.17 -4.92 -12.44
C TYR A 38 36.32 -4.43 -13.87
N GLN A 39 36.70 -5.31 -14.79
CA GLN A 39 36.89 -4.97 -16.20
C GLN A 39 35.60 -4.50 -16.89
N ASN A 40 34.43 -4.84 -16.35
CA ASN A 40 33.13 -4.39 -16.86
C ASN A 40 32.77 -2.96 -16.43
N PHE A 41 33.55 -2.34 -15.54
CA PHE A 41 33.24 -1.06 -14.90
C PHE A 41 34.39 -0.04 -15.08
N PRO A 42 34.73 0.33 -16.33
CA PRO A 42 35.73 1.36 -16.58
C PRO A 42 35.29 2.68 -15.94
N ALA A 43 36.24 3.44 -15.39
CA ALA A 43 35.95 4.74 -14.82
C ALA A 43 35.32 5.68 -15.87
N GLU A 44 34.22 6.34 -15.50
CA GLU A 44 33.58 7.35 -16.35
C GLU A 44 34.24 8.72 -16.17
N GLU A 45 33.98 9.65 -17.10
CA GLU A 45 34.41 11.05 -16.97
C GLU A 45 33.89 11.69 -15.68
N ASN A 46 32.66 11.34 -15.30
CA ASN A 46 31.98 11.79 -14.09
C ASN A 46 31.21 10.62 -13.47
N ASN A 47 31.80 9.95 -12.49
CA ASN A 47 31.17 8.83 -11.78
C ASN A 47 30.06 9.37 -10.86
N ARG A 48 28.94 8.67 -10.72
CA ARG A 48 27.76 9.19 -9.99
C ARG A 48 27.62 8.54 -8.62
N VAL A 49 27.28 9.35 -7.62
CA VAL A 49 26.87 8.91 -6.29
C VAL A 49 25.58 9.67 -5.93
N VAL A 50 24.56 8.96 -5.43
CA VAL A 50 23.32 9.59 -4.97
C VAL A 50 22.96 9.06 -3.59
N LEU A 51 22.74 9.96 -2.64
CA LEU A 51 22.35 9.63 -1.27
C LEU A 51 21.52 10.77 -0.67
N GLY A 52 20.62 10.46 0.26
CA GLY A 52 19.85 11.43 1.04
C GLY A 52 20.64 11.97 2.23
N ARG A 53 20.00 12.70 3.12
CA ARG A 53 20.60 13.18 4.38
C ARG A 53 20.66 12.07 5.42
N GLY A 54 21.82 11.92 6.09
CA GLY A 54 22.05 10.88 7.10
C GLY A 54 22.19 9.47 6.53
N GLU A 55 22.55 9.35 5.26
CA GLU A 55 22.71 8.09 4.51
C GLU A 55 24.19 7.85 4.17
N THR A 56 24.55 6.61 3.82
CA THR A 56 25.89 6.25 3.38
C THR A 56 25.85 5.46 2.08
N GLU A 57 26.81 5.72 1.20
CA GLU A 57 26.98 4.98 -0.05
C GLU A 57 28.44 4.55 -0.26
N HIS A 58 28.63 3.37 -0.83
CA HIS A 58 29.95 2.81 -1.08
C HIS A 58 30.24 2.60 -2.58
N ILE A 59 31.45 2.98 -2.99
CA ILE A 59 31.99 2.69 -4.31
C ILE A 59 33.35 2.02 -4.15
N GLN A 60 33.67 1.04 -5.00
CA GLN A 60 34.99 0.40 -5.02
C GLN A 60 35.83 0.96 -6.17
N LEU A 61 37.05 1.37 -5.85
CA LEU A 61 38.12 1.62 -6.79
C LEU A 61 38.97 0.37 -6.91
N VAL A 62 39.13 -0.13 -8.13
CA VAL A 62 40.01 -1.27 -8.40
C VAL A 62 41.14 -0.82 -9.31
N PHE A 63 42.37 -1.17 -8.98
CA PHE A 63 43.52 -0.83 -9.83
C PHE A 63 44.70 -1.78 -9.64
N SER A 64 45.51 -1.89 -10.68
CA SER A 64 46.68 -2.78 -10.69
C SER A 64 47.81 -2.23 -9.82
N THR A 65 48.40 -3.08 -8.99
CA THR A 65 49.47 -2.72 -8.05
C THR A 65 50.64 -3.70 -8.04
N ILE A 66 51.73 -3.31 -7.38
CA ILE A 66 52.87 -4.16 -7.02
C ILE A 66 52.81 -4.40 -5.51
N PRO A 67 52.86 -5.65 -5.02
CA PRO A 67 52.91 -5.92 -3.59
C PRO A 67 53.97 -5.09 -2.86
N LYS A 68 53.57 -4.48 -1.74
CA LYS A 68 54.34 -3.56 -0.87
C LYS A 68 54.56 -2.16 -1.42
N GLU A 69 54.08 -1.81 -2.62
CA GLU A 69 54.16 -0.43 -3.09
C GLU A 69 53.27 0.51 -2.25
N GLU A 70 53.66 1.78 -2.19
CA GLU A 70 52.85 2.82 -1.54
C GLU A 70 51.73 3.26 -2.49
N ILE A 71 50.51 3.28 -1.96
CA ILE A 71 49.32 3.85 -2.60
C ILE A 71 49.01 5.16 -1.86
N THR A 72 48.83 6.24 -2.61
CA THR A 72 48.38 7.52 -2.07
C THR A 72 47.05 7.91 -2.70
N LEU A 73 46.05 8.19 -1.88
CA LEU A 73 44.80 8.84 -2.27
C LEU A 73 44.80 10.26 -1.70
N SER A 74 44.42 11.22 -2.52
CA SER A 74 44.28 12.62 -2.10
C SER A 74 43.12 13.27 -2.81
N THR A 75 42.45 14.22 -2.17
CA THR A 75 41.37 15.00 -2.78
C THR A 75 41.78 16.46 -2.90
N SER A 76 41.27 17.13 -3.92
CA SER A 76 41.44 18.57 -4.13
C SER A 76 40.39 19.42 -3.41
N SER A 77 39.31 18.81 -2.91
CA SER A 77 38.19 19.51 -2.28
C SER A 77 37.44 18.57 -1.32
N SER A 78 37.12 19.06 -0.13
CA SER A 78 36.24 18.37 0.83
C SER A 78 34.96 19.20 0.99
N PRO A 79 33.87 18.84 0.30
CA PRO A 79 32.58 19.51 0.45
C PRO A 79 32.09 19.44 1.90
N GLN A 80 31.29 20.43 2.33
CA GLN A 80 30.72 20.42 3.68
C GLN A 80 29.50 19.49 3.77
N GLU A 81 28.88 19.20 2.63
CA GLU A 81 27.62 18.48 2.52
C GLU A 81 27.78 16.96 2.56
N PHE A 82 29.00 16.43 2.47
CA PHE A 82 29.29 15.01 2.67
C PHE A 82 30.75 14.79 3.03
N GLY A 83 31.02 13.73 3.79
CA GLY A 83 32.36 13.20 4.05
C GLY A 83 32.70 12.05 3.10
N VAL A 84 34.00 11.84 2.87
CA VAL A 84 34.52 10.67 2.14
C VAL A 84 35.61 9.99 2.96
N GLN A 85 35.41 8.71 3.29
CA GLN A 85 36.42 7.88 3.97
C GLN A 85 37.03 6.87 2.98
N TYR A 86 38.32 6.59 3.12
CA TYR A 86 39.03 5.58 2.32
C TYR A 86 39.27 4.32 3.14
N ARG A 87 38.87 3.17 2.59
CA ARG A 87 39.03 1.87 3.25
C ARG A 87 39.64 0.86 2.28
N ILE A 88 40.78 0.29 2.60
CA ILE A 88 41.42 -0.73 1.76
C ILE A 88 40.89 -2.11 2.13
N LEU A 89 40.47 -2.89 1.13
CA LEU A 89 40.01 -4.25 1.33
C LEU A 89 41.20 -5.16 1.62
N ARG A 90 41.15 -5.89 2.73
CA ARG A 90 42.21 -6.78 3.21
C ARG A 90 41.72 -8.21 3.38
N GLU A 91 42.67 -9.12 3.22
CA GLU A 91 42.45 -10.53 3.46
C GLU A 91 42.39 -10.83 4.96
N ILE A 92 41.44 -11.66 5.35
CA ILE A 92 41.29 -12.19 6.70
C ILE A 92 40.92 -13.67 6.62
N ASP A 93 41.77 -14.54 7.18
CA ASP A 93 41.65 -16.02 7.09
C ASP A 93 41.45 -16.57 5.66
N GLY A 94 42.08 -15.93 4.66
CA GLY A 94 42.01 -16.33 3.25
C GLY A 94 40.83 -15.72 2.46
N PHE A 95 40.08 -14.79 3.04
CA PHE A 95 38.94 -14.11 2.40
C PHE A 95 39.13 -12.59 2.37
N ASP A 96 38.85 -11.95 1.23
CA ASP A 96 38.88 -10.48 1.10
C ASP A 96 37.60 -9.87 1.69
N ASP A 97 37.66 -9.44 2.95
CA ASP A 97 36.48 -8.97 3.68
C ASP A 97 36.73 -7.82 4.67
N ALA A 98 37.95 -7.62 5.18
CA ALA A 98 38.21 -6.57 6.16
C ALA A 98 38.40 -5.20 5.49
N LEU A 99 37.54 -4.21 5.81
CA LEU A 99 37.60 -2.85 5.24
C LEU A 99 38.42 -1.90 6.14
N VAL A 100 39.73 -1.93 5.98
CA VAL A 100 40.67 -1.21 6.87
C VAL A 100 40.74 0.28 6.50
N PRO A 101 40.40 1.20 7.41
CA PRO A 101 40.48 2.64 7.13
C PRO A 101 41.92 3.13 7.01
N PHE A 102 42.13 4.13 6.16
CA PHE A 102 43.41 4.85 6.07
C PHE A 102 43.17 6.32 5.63
N GLU A 103 44.02 7.24 6.06
CA GLU A 103 43.83 8.67 5.79
C GLU A 103 44.18 9.05 4.34
N SER A 104 45.45 8.84 3.96
CA SER A 104 45.96 9.23 2.64
C SER A 104 46.91 8.22 2.02
N LYS A 105 47.63 7.45 2.85
CA LYS A 105 48.63 6.49 2.39
C LYS A 105 48.38 5.11 2.96
N THR A 106 48.60 4.10 2.12
CA THR A 106 48.57 2.69 2.52
C THR A 106 49.52 1.88 1.62
N LYS A 107 49.65 0.57 1.86
CA LYS A 107 50.51 -0.31 1.06
C LYS A 107 49.69 -1.38 0.35
N ALA A 108 49.98 -1.64 -0.92
CA ALA A 108 49.39 -2.77 -1.63
C ALA A 108 49.88 -4.11 -1.02
N GLU A 109 49.01 -5.11 -0.90
CA GLU A 109 49.41 -6.48 -0.55
C GLU A 109 49.40 -7.41 -1.75
N LYS A 110 48.49 -7.16 -2.69
CA LYS A 110 48.24 -7.98 -3.87
C LYS A 110 48.62 -7.21 -5.14
N SER A 111 48.62 -7.92 -6.28
CA SER A 111 48.85 -7.31 -7.60
C SER A 111 47.64 -6.52 -8.12
N THR A 112 46.50 -6.66 -7.46
CA THR A 112 45.29 -5.87 -7.67
C THR A 112 44.87 -5.36 -6.30
N THR A 113 44.60 -4.06 -6.19
CA THR A 113 44.15 -3.44 -4.94
C THR A 113 42.73 -2.92 -5.11
N VAL A 114 41.91 -3.14 -4.09
CA VAL A 114 40.55 -2.62 -3.99
C VAL A 114 40.48 -1.63 -2.83
N VAL A 115 40.01 -0.41 -3.11
CA VAL A 115 39.78 0.65 -2.12
C VAL A 115 38.33 1.08 -2.19
N TRP A 116 37.63 1.02 -1.07
CA TRP A 116 36.29 1.53 -0.91
C TRP A 116 36.32 3.03 -0.58
N LEU A 117 35.62 3.82 -1.38
CA LEU A 117 35.21 5.17 -1.05
C LEU A 117 33.87 5.11 -0.35
N THR A 118 33.79 5.70 0.83
CA THR A 118 32.57 5.74 1.64
C THR A 118 32.09 7.17 1.73
N PHE A 119 30.99 7.45 1.04
CA PHE A 119 30.31 8.74 1.06
C PHE A 119 29.29 8.74 2.18
N GLU A 120 29.30 9.76 3.02
CA GLU A 120 28.36 9.90 4.13
C GLU A 120 27.87 11.34 4.22
N THR A 121 26.56 11.54 4.36
CA THR A 121 25.96 12.87 4.47
C THR A 121 25.60 13.22 5.91
N PRO A 122 25.99 14.40 6.40
CA PRO A 122 25.39 14.99 7.59
C PRO A 122 23.88 15.12 7.45
N ARG A 123 23.15 15.06 8.57
CA ARG A 123 21.68 15.22 8.59
C ARG A 123 21.22 16.62 8.20
N ASP A 124 22.07 17.62 8.37
CA ASP A 124 21.85 19.01 7.98
C ASP A 124 22.44 19.36 6.60
N ALA A 125 22.89 18.36 5.83
CA ALA A 125 23.41 18.56 4.49
C ALA A 125 22.36 19.22 3.57
N ARG A 126 22.83 20.15 2.73
CA ARG A 126 21.97 20.83 1.76
C ARG A 126 21.76 19.96 0.53
N PRO A 127 20.51 19.73 0.08
CA PRO A 127 20.27 19.06 -1.18
C PRO A 127 20.95 19.77 -2.36
N GLY A 128 21.45 19.00 -3.32
CA GLY A 128 22.18 19.52 -4.47
C GLY A 128 23.15 18.53 -5.07
N THR A 129 23.77 18.91 -6.18
CA THR A 129 24.84 18.13 -6.83
C THR A 129 26.17 18.84 -6.65
N TYR A 130 27.17 18.09 -6.18
CA TYR A 130 28.48 18.59 -5.81
C TYR A 130 29.58 17.85 -6.57
N ASP A 131 30.66 18.56 -6.83
CA ASP A 131 31.85 18.00 -7.46
C ASP A 131 32.81 17.44 -6.42
N TYR A 132 33.31 16.24 -6.68
CA TYR A 132 34.36 15.61 -5.89
C TYR A 132 35.39 14.96 -6.80
N SER A 133 36.66 15.14 -6.49
CA SER A 133 37.75 14.49 -7.23
C SER A 133 38.70 13.80 -6.26
N VAL A 134 39.15 12.60 -6.64
CA VAL A 134 40.16 11.84 -5.92
C VAL A 134 41.30 11.48 -6.86
N ASN A 135 42.51 11.84 -6.46
CA ASN A 135 43.74 11.47 -7.14
C ASN A 135 44.26 10.16 -6.55
N VAL A 136 44.43 9.15 -7.42
CA VAL A 136 44.98 7.84 -7.11
C VAL A 136 46.40 7.77 -7.66
N LYS A 137 47.38 7.61 -6.76
CA LYS A 137 48.79 7.52 -7.10
C LYS A 137 49.43 6.24 -6.57
N SER A 138 50.05 5.47 -7.44
CA SER A 138 50.95 4.34 -7.16
C SER A 138 52.14 4.35 -8.13
N ILE A 139 52.97 3.30 -8.17
CA ILE A 139 54.03 3.20 -9.19
C ILE A 139 53.42 3.07 -10.59
N ARG A 140 52.27 2.40 -10.71
CA ARG A 140 51.60 2.12 -12.00
C ARG A 140 50.53 3.14 -12.36
N ASN A 141 49.94 3.81 -11.39
CA ASN A 141 48.79 4.68 -11.59
C ASN A 141 49.08 6.10 -11.13
N ASN A 142 48.60 7.08 -11.89
CA ASN A 142 48.58 8.49 -11.49
C ASN A 142 47.40 9.15 -12.20
N VAL A 143 46.21 8.97 -11.63
CA VAL A 143 44.92 9.28 -12.26
C VAL A 143 44.09 10.11 -11.31
N THR A 144 43.33 11.07 -11.84
CA THR A 144 42.31 11.78 -11.08
C THR A 144 40.94 11.31 -11.54
N LEU A 145 40.14 10.79 -10.61
CA LEU A 145 38.76 10.38 -10.85
C LEU A 145 37.83 11.49 -10.39
N ASN A 146 36.82 11.83 -11.20
CA ASN A 146 35.80 12.82 -10.85
C ASN A 146 34.47 12.13 -10.54
N PHE A 147 33.77 12.71 -9.58
CA PHE A 147 32.49 12.25 -9.06
C PHE A 147 31.49 13.40 -9.03
N LYS A 148 30.26 13.12 -9.47
CA LYS A 148 29.08 13.95 -9.23
C LYS A 148 28.29 13.34 -8.08
N VAL A 149 28.40 13.95 -6.91
CA VAL A 149 27.73 13.49 -5.68
C VAL A 149 26.45 14.30 -5.50
N ARG A 150 25.30 13.63 -5.59
CA ARG A 150 23.98 14.24 -5.42
C ARG A 150 23.44 13.94 -4.02
N VAL A 151 23.27 14.98 -3.22
CA VAL A 151 22.49 14.94 -1.98
C VAL A 151 21.02 15.16 -2.34
N ALA A 152 20.21 14.10 -2.25
CA ALA A 152 18.78 14.14 -2.55
C ALA A 152 17.97 14.73 -1.39
N ASP A 153 16.79 15.31 -1.68
CA ASP A 153 15.94 15.98 -0.69
C ASP A 153 15.00 15.01 0.05
N TYR A 154 15.61 14.06 0.74
CA TYR A 154 14.97 13.25 1.78
C TYR A 154 15.96 13.05 2.93
N GLU A 155 15.45 12.64 4.09
CA GLU A 155 16.28 12.28 5.25
C GLU A 155 15.92 10.88 5.70
N ILE A 156 16.93 10.02 5.82
CA ILE A 156 16.76 8.71 6.45
C ILE A 156 16.59 8.94 7.97
N PRO A 157 15.58 8.34 8.63
CA PRO A 157 15.31 8.59 10.05
C PRO A 157 16.52 8.28 10.95
N LEU A 158 16.67 9.02 12.06
CA LEU A 158 17.71 8.80 13.06
C LEU A 158 17.51 7.51 13.83
N THR A 159 16.28 7.28 14.27
CA THR A 159 15.87 6.02 14.88
C THR A 159 15.46 5.07 13.75
N PRO A 160 16.07 3.89 13.63
CA PRO A 160 15.65 2.90 12.66
C PRO A 160 14.17 2.53 12.78
N SER A 161 13.50 2.30 11.65
CA SER A 161 12.07 1.93 11.63
C SER A 161 11.81 0.51 12.17
N ILE A 162 12.86 -0.32 12.21
CA ILE A 162 12.84 -1.68 12.75
C ILE A 162 14.07 -1.94 13.61
N PRO A 163 13.93 -2.71 14.71
CA PRO A 163 15.09 -3.14 15.50
C PRO A 163 15.91 -4.18 14.74
N SER A 164 17.22 -4.01 14.79
CA SER A 164 18.22 -4.92 14.21
C SER A 164 19.21 -5.30 15.30
N GLU A 165 18.92 -6.38 16.02
CA GLU A 165 19.65 -6.84 17.21
C GLU A 165 20.84 -7.72 16.82
N PHE A 166 22.06 -7.28 17.13
CA PHE A 166 23.28 -8.03 16.82
C PHE A 166 24.06 -8.30 18.11
N CYS A 167 24.36 -9.58 18.35
CA CYS A 167 25.10 -9.95 19.55
C CYS A 167 26.57 -9.55 19.46
N VAL A 168 27.10 -8.97 20.53
CA VAL A 168 28.52 -8.82 20.79
C VAL A 168 28.92 -9.77 21.90
N ASP A 169 29.85 -10.68 21.61
CA ASP A 169 30.48 -11.54 22.61
C ASP A 169 31.49 -10.71 23.40
N ILE A 170 31.17 -10.44 24.68
CA ILE A 170 32.00 -9.62 25.55
C ILE A 170 33.36 -10.28 25.83
N ASP A 171 33.41 -11.62 25.85
CA ASP A 171 34.63 -12.37 26.14
C ASP A 171 35.58 -12.40 24.94
N ASN A 172 35.09 -12.06 23.74
CA ASN A 172 35.89 -11.94 22.51
C ASN A 172 36.19 -10.48 22.11
N LEU A 173 35.95 -9.52 23.00
CA LEU A 173 36.39 -8.14 22.79
C LEU A 173 37.91 -8.01 22.99
N PRO A 174 38.58 -7.12 22.24
CA PRO A 174 40.00 -6.83 22.44
C PRO A 174 40.30 -6.35 23.86
N GLU A 175 41.55 -6.50 24.29
CA GLU A 175 42.01 -6.02 25.60
C GLU A 175 41.20 -6.57 26.78
N ASN A 176 40.65 -7.79 26.65
CA ASN A 176 39.76 -8.43 27.62
C ASN A 176 38.50 -7.59 27.92
N GLY A 177 37.96 -6.90 26.91
CA GLY A 177 36.75 -6.10 27.06
C GLY A 177 36.95 -4.86 27.92
N SER A 178 38.04 -4.12 27.70
CA SER A 178 38.28 -2.83 28.35
C SER A 178 37.10 -1.87 28.13
N ASP A 179 36.84 -0.95 29.05
CA ASP A 179 35.73 0.02 28.93
C ASP A 179 35.85 0.86 27.65
N GLU A 180 37.08 1.16 27.22
CA GLU A 180 37.35 1.82 25.95
C GLU A 180 36.90 0.98 24.75
N GLN A 181 37.20 -0.33 24.74
CA GLN A 181 36.74 -1.22 23.67
C GLN A 181 35.21 -1.39 23.67
N LYS A 182 34.60 -1.48 24.85
CA LYS A 182 33.13 -1.51 24.98
C LYS A 182 32.49 -0.27 24.36
N GLU A 183 32.99 0.92 24.68
CA GLU A 183 32.50 2.18 24.11
C GLU A 183 32.70 2.24 22.59
N LEU A 184 33.90 1.89 22.11
CA LEU A 184 34.22 1.90 20.68
C LEU A 184 33.32 0.96 19.87
N TRP A 185 33.11 -0.27 20.35
CA TRP A 185 32.27 -1.26 19.67
C TRP A 185 30.78 -0.88 19.72
N THR A 186 30.30 -0.32 20.84
CA THR A 186 28.91 0.17 20.94
C THR A 186 28.65 1.26 19.90
N GLU A 187 29.50 2.30 19.87
CA GLU A 187 29.37 3.42 18.93
C GLU A 187 29.50 2.96 17.47
N PHE A 188 30.41 2.00 17.22
CA PHE A 188 30.62 1.43 15.90
C PHE A 188 29.37 0.72 15.33
N LEU A 189 28.59 0.06 16.18
CA LEU A 189 27.34 -0.60 15.77
C LEU A 189 26.17 0.39 15.67
N LEU A 190 26.05 1.34 16.60
CA LEU A 190 25.00 2.37 16.56
C LEU A 190 25.09 3.25 15.30
N THR A 191 26.30 3.59 14.85
CA THR A 191 26.52 4.31 13.57
C THR A 191 26.11 3.50 12.34
N ARG A 192 25.90 2.19 12.49
CA ARG A 192 25.44 1.26 11.45
C ARG A 192 23.97 0.87 11.60
N ARG A 193 23.21 1.60 12.44
CA ARG A 193 21.77 1.36 12.66
C ARG A 193 21.49 -0.01 13.29
N ILE A 194 22.42 -0.50 14.09
CA ILE A 194 22.33 -1.77 14.80
C ILE A 194 22.07 -1.49 16.27
N ASP A 195 21.15 -2.28 16.85
CA ASP A 195 20.92 -2.38 18.27
C ASP A 195 21.89 -3.44 18.82
N PRO A 196 22.97 -3.05 19.52
CA PRO A 196 23.88 -4.03 20.08
C PRO A 196 23.28 -4.64 21.35
N TYR A 197 23.33 -5.96 21.47
CA TYR A 197 23.17 -6.64 22.75
C TYR A 197 24.42 -7.44 23.09
N TYR A 198 24.76 -7.48 24.37
CA TYR A 198 25.96 -8.10 24.89
C TYR A 198 25.56 -9.42 25.54
N GLY A 199 26.02 -10.51 24.94
CA GLY A 199 25.70 -11.86 25.37
C GLY A 199 26.91 -12.54 26.00
N LYS A 200 26.69 -13.19 27.14
CA LYS A 200 27.66 -14.11 27.75
C LYS A 200 27.07 -15.50 27.90
N ILE A 201 27.78 -16.53 27.43
CA ILE A 201 27.31 -17.91 27.54
C ILE A 201 27.43 -18.36 29.00
N ILE A 202 26.32 -18.86 29.56
CA ILE A 202 26.25 -19.34 30.94
C ILE A 202 26.23 -20.85 30.98
N ASP A 203 25.44 -21.46 30.10
CA ASP A 203 25.39 -22.92 29.94
C ASP A 203 25.41 -23.30 28.45
N PRO A 204 26.55 -23.77 27.93
CA PRO A 204 26.69 -24.14 26.53
C PRO A 204 25.90 -25.40 26.15
N SER A 205 25.50 -26.24 27.12
CA SER A 205 24.78 -27.49 26.84
C SER A 205 23.34 -27.25 26.38
N ILE A 206 22.75 -26.15 26.85
CA ILE A 206 21.37 -25.75 26.55
C ILE A 206 21.28 -24.39 25.84
N TRP A 207 22.43 -23.84 25.42
CA TRP A 207 22.53 -22.56 24.70
C TRP A 207 21.93 -21.41 25.51
N ARG A 208 22.23 -21.37 26.81
CA ARG A 208 21.73 -20.33 27.72
C ARG A 208 22.70 -19.16 27.79
N TRP A 209 22.18 -17.96 27.53
CA TRP A 209 22.93 -16.71 27.50
C TRP A 209 22.39 -15.74 28.54
N ASP A 210 23.29 -14.97 29.15
CA ASP A 210 22.96 -13.75 29.87
C ASP A 210 23.12 -12.58 28.90
N ASN A 211 22.02 -11.92 28.58
CA ASN A 211 21.95 -10.87 27.56
C ASN A 211 21.57 -9.52 28.18
N CYS A 212 22.25 -8.46 27.75
CA CYS A 212 21.96 -7.09 28.16
C CYS A 212 22.15 -6.13 26.98
N PHE A 213 21.31 -5.10 26.87
CA PHE A 213 21.47 -4.00 25.91
C PHE A 213 22.76 -3.18 26.11
N SER A 214 23.46 -3.42 27.22
CA SER A 214 24.64 -2.67 27.64
C SER A 214 25.79 -3.62 27.98
N PRO A 215 27.05 -3.23 27.68
CA PRO A 215 28.22 -3.99 28.11
C PRO A 215 28.60 -3.75 29.59
N TRP A 216 27.78 -2.96 30.30
CA TRP A 216 27.84 -2.68 31.73
C TRP A 216 26.56 -3.16 32.42
N PRO A 217 26.54 -3.24 33.77
CA PRO A 217 25.30 -3.48 34.50
C PRO A 217 24.21 -2.49 34.08
N TRP A 218 22.96 -2.94 33.96
CA TRP A 218 21.86 -2.15 33.38
C TRP A 218 21.61 -0.80 34.10
N ASP A 219 21.96 -0.70 35.38
CA ASP A 219 21.83 0.49 36.22
C ASP A 219 23.11 1.34 36.31
N ASP A 220 24.17 0.99 35.57
CA ASP A 220 25.37 1.80 35.45
C ASP A 220 25.04 3.14 34.75
N PRO A 221 25.60 4.29 35.20
CA PRO A 221 25.37 5.59 34.55
C PRO A 221 25.66 5.61 33.04
N ARG A 222 26.56 4.75 32.55
CA ARG A 222 26.85 4.61 31.11
C ARG A 222 25.73 3.88 30.37
N SER A 223 25.14 2.85 30.96
CA SER A 223 23.95 2.17 30.42
C SER A 223 22.76 3.13 30.34
N GLN A 224 22.62 4.00 31.33
CA GLN A 224 21.60 5.05 31.33
C GLN A 224 21.76 6.06 30.18
N LYS A 225 23.00 6.33 29.75
CA LYS A 225 23.27 7.16 28.58
C LYS A 225 22.83 6.48 27.29
N LEU A 226 22.98 5.16 27.18
CA LEU A 226 22.54 4.39 26.00
C LEU A 226 21.02 4.40 25.84
N LEU A 227 20.26 4.35 26.94
CA LEU A 227 18.80 4.45 26.89
C LEU A 227 18.30 5.77 26.27
N GLN A 228 19.09 6.84 26.38
CA GLN A 228 18.78 8.17 25.85
C GLN A 228 19.22 8.34 24.38
N ASP A 229 20.02 7.42 23.84
CA ASP A 229 20.47 7.47 22.45
C ASP A 229 19.31 7.10 21.52
N LYS A 230 18.93 8.04 20.65
CA LYS A 230 17.81 7.85 19.73
C LYS A 230 18.11 6.86 18.61
N ARG A 231 19.37 6.48 18.38
CA ARG A 231 19.75 5.47 17.37
C ARG A 231 19.40 4.05 17.82
N PHE A 232 19.35 3.82 19.13
CA PHE A 232 19.00 2.54 19.74
C PHE A 232 17.47 2.36 19.66
N CYS A 233 16.94 1.22 19.22
CA CYS A 233 15.49 0.97 19.12
C CYS A 233 14.94 0.12 20.27
N ARG A 234 15.54 -1.04 20.54
CA ARG A 234 15.11 -2.00 21.58
C ARG A 234 16.19 -2.24 22.64
N PHE A 235 15.77 -2.77 23.79
CA PHE A 235 16.66 -3.01 24.92
C PHE A 235 16.46 -4.42 25.50
N ALA A 236 17.45 -5.31 25.29
CA ALA A 236 17.52 -6.59 26.01
C ALA A 236 17.79 -6.35 27.50
N LEU A 237 16.87 -6.74 28.38
CA LEU A 237 17.07 -6.71 29.82
C LEU A 237 17.64 -8.04 30.33
N PRO A 238 18.54 -8.01 31.34
CA PRO A 238 19.01 -9.22 32.01
C PRO A 238 17.85 -10.04 32.57
N CYS A 239 17.85 -11.34 32.33
CA CYS A 239 16.79 -12.26 32.77
C CYS A 239 17.24 -13.24 33.87
N LEU A 240 18.55 -13.35 34.13
CA LEU A 240 19.14 -14.26 35.12
C LEU A 240 19.46 -13.56 36.43
N VAL A 241 18.50 -12.78 36.93
CA VAL A 241 18.57 -12.04 38.20
C VAL A 241 17.40 -12.43 39.11
N ASP A 242 17.40 -11.96 40.36
CA ASP A 242 16.32 -12.25 41.30
C ASP A 242 15.05 -11.41 41.04
N ASP A 243 13.95 -11.79 41.69
CA ASP A 243 12.63 -11.17 41.51
C ASP A 243 12.64 -9.67 41.89
N GLU A 244 13.42 -9.28 42.92
CA GLU A 244 13.51 -7.89 43.37
C GLU A 244 14.17 -7.04 42.28
N GLU A 245 15.21 -7.59 41.64
CA GLU A 245 15.91 -6.93 40.55
C GLU A 245 15.07 -6.81 39.28
N ILE A 246 14.29 -7.85 38.92
CA ILE A 246 13.33 -7.77 37.80
C ILE A 246 12.33 -6.65 38.05
N LEU A 247 11.72 -6.61 39.25
CA LEU A 247 10.76 -5.57 39.61
C LEU A 247 11.39 -4.18 39.58
N ARG A 248 12.63 -4.04 40.07
CA ARG A 248 13.39 -2.77 40.06
C ARG A 248 13.64 -2.29 38.63
N MET A 249 14.11 -3.18 37.75
CA MET A 249 14.32 -2.88 36.33
C MET A 249 13.04 -2.42 35.64
N CYS A 250 11.97 -3.21 35.76
CA CYS A 250 10.70 -2.92 35.11
C CYS A 250 10.13 -1.56 35.59
N ALA A 251 10.18 -1.29 36.90
CA ALA A 251 9.71 -0.03 37.45
C ALA A 251 10.52 1.16 36.93
N ASP A 252 11.85 1.06 36.91
CA ASP A 252 12.74 2.11 36.41
C ASP A 252 12.52 2.39 34.91
N MET A 253 12.39 1.34 34.09
CA MET A 253 12.13 1.48 32.66
C MET A 253 10.74 2.07 32.38
N LYS A 254 9.73 1.76 33.21
CA LYS A 254 8.39 2.36 33.12
C LYS A 254 8.40 3.84 33.52
N GLU A 255 9.06 4.18 34.62
CA GLU A 255 9.20 5.57 35.08
C GLU A 255 9.86 6.44 34.01
N LYS A 256 10.83 5.89 33.28
CA LYS A 256 11.55 6.59 32.20
C LYS A 256 10.85 6.53 30.83
N GLY A 257 9.76 5.77 30.70
CA GLY A 257 9.02 5.61 29.45
C GLY A 257 9.73 4.76 28.38
N TYR A 258 10.63 3.87 28.78
CA TYR A 258 11.37 2.98 27.87
C TYR A 258 10.83 1.54 27.87
N PHE A 259 9.95 1.18 28.80
CA PHE A 259 9.53 -0.21 29.01
C PHE A 259 8.92 -0.89 27.76
N ASP A 260 8.15 -0.17 26.94
CA ASP A 260 7.57 -0.72 25.70
C ASP A 260 8.63 -1.22 24.69
N ARG A 261 9.86 -0.73 24.83
CA ARG A 261 11.03 -1.03 24.00
C ARG A 261 11.90 -2.13 24.61
N CYS A 262 11.62 -2.55 25.84
CA CYS A 262 12.37 -3.57 26.53
C CYS A 262 11.87 -4.98 26.17
N TYR A 263 12.76 -5.96 26.27
CA TYR A 263 12.42 -7.39 26.21
C TYR A 263 13.40 -8.22 27.04
N PHE A 264 12.99 -9.42 27.43
CA PHE A 264 13.84 -10.41 28.09
C PHE A 264 14.18 -11.54 27.10
N TYR A 265 15.46 -11.77 26.84
CA TYR A 265 15.92 -12.89 26.02
C TYR A 265 16.01 -14.14 26.89
N ILE A 266 15.04 -15.04 26.78
CA ILE A 266 14.89 -16.14 27.75
C ILE A 266 15.72 -17.36 27.35
N TRP A 267 15.74 -17.69 26.07
CA TRP A 267 16.30 -18.95 25.58
C TRP A 267 16.70 -18.85 24.13
N ASP A 268 17.73 -19.60 23.73
CA ASP A 268 18.22 -19.66 22.36
C ASP A 268 17.92 -21.05 21.73
N GLU A 269 17.21 -21.07 20.61
CA GLU A 269 16.85 -22.25 19.81
C GLU A 269 16.45 -23.52 20.61
N PRO A 270 15.26 -23.55 21.23
CA PRO A 270 14.79 -24.70 22.01
C PRO A 270 14.70 -25.99 21.17
N LYS A 271 15.16 -27.09 21.80
CA LYS A 271 15.45 -28.36 21.13
C LYS A 271 14.50 -29.50 21.49
N THR A 272 13.74 -29.40 22.57
CA THR A 272 12.85 -30.48 23.02
C THR A 272 11.55 -29.92 23.60
N PRO A 273 10.46 -30.70 23.65
CA PRO A 273 9.24 -30.32 24.38
C PRO A 273 9.51 -29.83 25.81
N ALA A 274 10.45 -30.46 26.52
CA ALA A 274 10.84 -30.05 27.86
C ALA A 274 11.49 -28.65 27.90
N HIS A 275 12.21 -28.25 26.84
CA HIS A 275 12.73 -26.88 26.74
C HIS A 275 11.58 -25.88 26.58
N TYR A 276 10.60 -26.18 25.73
CA TYR A 276 9.41 -25.34 25.56
C TYR A 276 8.60 -25.18 26.85
N GLU A 277 8.38 -26.28 27.58
CA GLU A 277 7.72 -26.24 28.89
C GLU A 277 8.49 -25.41 29.92
N GLN A 278 9.83 -25.52 29.92
CA GLN A 278 10.68 -24.71 30.78
C GLN A 278 10.65 -23.23 30.41
N ILE A 279 10.69 -22.89 29.12
CA ILE A 279 10.53 -21.51 28.62
C ILE A 279 9.20 -20.93 29.07
N ALA A 280 8.10 -21.68 28.91
CA ALA A 280 6.78 -21.24 29.35
C ALA A 280 6.75 -21.00 30.87
N LYS A 281 7.39 -21.86 31.66
CA LYS A 281 7.49 -21.71 33.11
C LYS A 281 8.30 -20.47 33.52
N GLU A 282 9.48 -20.26 32.92
CA GLU A 282 10.34 -19.10 33.22
C GLU A 282 9.68 -17.79 32.77
N SER A 283 9.06 -17.79 31.59
CA SER A 283 8.32 -16.63 31.06
C SER A 283 7.08 -16.32 31.92
N ALA A 284 6.34 -17.34 32.37
CA ALA A 284 5.20 -17.17 33.26
C ALA A 284 5.60 -16.59 34.62
N HIS A 285 6.80 -16.92 35.12
CA HIS A 285 7.34 -16.34 36.34
C HIS A 285 7.57 -14.84 36.18
N ILE A 286 8.27 -14.41 35.12
CA ILE A 286 8.49 -12.98 34.82
C ILE A 286 7.15 -12.25 34.61
N LEU A 287 6.22 -12.84 33.86
CA LEU A 287 4.87 -12.29 33.65
C LEU A 287 4.04 -12.17 34.94
N SER A 288 4.31 -13.01 35.94
CA SER A 288 3.66 -12.90 37.25
C SER A 288 4.15 -11.70 38.07
N LEU A 289 5.40 -11.27 37.82
CA LEU A 289 5.99 -10.07 38.41
C LEU A 289 5.59 -8.82 37.63
N GLU A 290 5.65 -8.89 36.29
CA GLU A 290 5.34 -7.80 35.37
C GLU A 290 4.54 -8.30 34.15
N PRO A 291 3.20 -8.16 34.16
CA PRO A 291 2.32 -8.71 33.12
C PRO A 291 2.52 -8.13 31.71
N GLU A 292 3.11 -6.94 31.59
CA GLU A 292 3.36 -6.29 30.29
C GLU A 292 4.73 -6.63 29.70
N ALA A 293 5.55 -7.44 30.39
CA ALA A 293 6.87 -7.84 29.93
C ALA A 293 6.81 -8.60 28.60
N LYS A 294 7.81 -8.38 27.74
CA LYS A 294 7.97 -9.08 26.45
C LYS A 294 9.13 -10.06 26.52
N MET A 295 8.87 -11.32 26.19
CA MET A 295 9.89 -12.36 26.14
C MET A 295 10.24 -12.63 24.69
N LEU A 296 11.54 -12.81 24.43
CA LEU A 296 12.12 -13.15 23.13
C LEU A 296 12.72 -14.56 23.17
N VAL A 297 12.35 -15.38 22.19
CA VAL A 297 12.89 -16.74 21.99
C VAL A 297 13.04 -17.04 20.49
N PRO A 298 14.26 -17.24 19.96
CA PRO A 298 14.47 -17.64 18.57
C PRO A 298 14.09 -19.11 18.32
N ILE A 299 13.61 -19.42 17.11
CA ILE A 299 13.09 -20.74 16.71
C ILE A 299 13.75 -21.23 15.39
N SER A 300 14.27 -22.47 15.37
CA SER A 300 14.82 -23.19 14.20
C SER A 300 14.19 -24.59 13.97
N SER A 301 14.25 -25.11 12.73
CA SER A 301 13.61 -26.36 12.25
C SER A 301 13.98 -27.65 12.97
N SER A 302 15.09 -27.69 13.72
CA SER A 302 15.80 -28.96 13.89
C SER A 302 15.01 -30.04 14.63
N LEU A 303 13.95 -29.71 15.38
CA LEU A 303 13.38 -30.63 16.39
C LEU A 303 11.85 -30.66 16.53
N ILE A 304 11.11 -30.13 15.55
CA ILE A 304 9.63 -30.17 15.55
C ILE A 304 9.09 -31.49 14.98
N GLU A 305 9.83 -32.20 14.12
CA GLU A 305 9.38 -33.48 13.58
C GLU A 305 9.89 -34.67 14.43
N GLY A 306 9.04 -35.20 15.33
CA GLY A 306 9.41 -36.43 16.05
C GLY A 306 8.36 -37.10 16.93
N GLU A 307 7.43 -36.37 17.53
CA GLU A 307 6.33 -36.95 18.32
C GLU A 307 5.03 -36.25 17.95
N ASN A 308 3.93 -37.00 17.80
CA ASN A 308 2.62 -36.61 17.23
C ASN A 308 1.87 -35.43 17.92
N LYS A 309 2.56 -34.39 18.41
CA LYS A 309 1.99 -33.22 19.11
C LYS A 309 2.66 -31.87 18.85
N TRP A 310 3.94 -31.80 18.48
CA TRP A 310 4.66 -30.52 18.39
C TRP A 310 4.97 -30.13 16.94
N ASP A 311 3.99 -29.61 16.20
CA ASP A 311 4.24 -28.91 14.93
C ASP A 311 4.45 -27.39 15.16
N TYR A 312 4.77 -26.62 14.13
CA TYR A 312 4.91 -25.15 14.24
C TYR A 312 3.66 -24.50 14.82
N LYS A 313 2.48 -24.92 14.36
CA LYS A 313 1.21 -24.39 14.80
C LYS A 313 1.02 -24.59 16.31
N TYR A 314 1.21 -25.81 16.79
CA TYR A 314 1.11 -26.16 18.20
C TYR A 314 2.16 -25.42 19.02
N THR A 315 3.40 -25.34 18.54
CA THR A 315 4.48 -24.61 19.22
C THR A 315 4.12 -23.14 19.42
N PHE A 316 3.60 -22.46 18.39
CA PHE A 316 3.15 -21.07 18.52
C PHE A 316 1.88 -20.93 19.36
N ASP A 317 0.92 -21.84 19.23
CA ASP A 317 -0.27 -21.88 20.10
C ASP A 317 0.11 -22.04 21.58
N PHE A 318 1.15 -22.81 21.87
CA PHE A 318 1.68 -23.03 23.21
C PHE A 318 2.51 -21.85 23.75
N LEU A 319 3.38 -21.26 22.93
CA LEU A 319 4.32 -20.22 23.37
C LEU A 319 3.75 -18.81 23.38
N THR A 320 2.90 -18.43 22.43
CA THR A 320 2.40 -17.05 22.29
C THR A 320 1.62 -16.47 23.49
N PRO A 321 1.06 -17.27 24.43
CA PRO A 321 0.60 -16.75 25.71
C PRO A 321 1.72 -16.15 26.58
N TYR A 322 2.95 -16.63 26.43
CA TYR A 322 4.09 -16.28 27.28
C TYR A 322 5.18 -15.48 26.54
N VAL A 323 5.41 -15.75 25.26
CA VAL A 323 6.48 -15.16 24.44
C VAL A 323 5.88 -14.19 23.44
N LYS A 324 6.40 -12.96 23.40
CA LYS A 324 5.85 -11.86 22.61
C LYS A 324 6.74 -11.42 21.46
N ILE A 325 7.95 -11.97 21.36
CA ILE A 325 8.86 -11.75 20.23
C ILE A 325 9.40 -13.12 19.80
N LEU A 326 9.16 -13.51 18.55
CA LEU A 326 9.55 -14.80 18.00
C LEU A 326 10.40 -14.60 16.74
N PRO A 327 11.74 -14.52 16.88
CA PRO A 327 12.66 -14.63 15.75
C PRO A 327 12.59 -16.02 15.13
N ILE A 328 12.34 -16.10 13.82
CA ILE A 328 12.33 -17.37 13.08
C ILE A 328 13.50 -17.38 12.11
N SER A 329 14.19 -18.52 12.01
CA SER A 329 15.27 -18.67 11.03
C SER A 329 14.69 -18.49 9.62
N ALA A 330 15.32 -17.64 8.82
CA ALA A 330 14.91 -17.43 7.43
C ALA A 330 15.02 -18.70 6.57
N GLU A 331 15.79 -19.70 7.03
CA GLU A 331 15.84 -21.02 6.39
C GLU A 331 14.48 -21.73 6.38
N GLU A 332 13.65 -21.48 7.40
CA GLU A 332 12.31 -22.08 7.52
C GLU A 332 11.35 -21.65 6.43
N TYR A 333 11.63 -20.54 5.76
CA TYR A 333 10.80 -20.09 4.65
C TYR A 333 10.94 -20.99 3.43
N LYS A 334 11.94 -21.90 3.39
CA LYS A 334 12.15 -22.88 2.31
C LYS A 334 12.15 -22.23 0.93
N CYS A 335 12.74 -21.04 0.84
CA CYS A 335 12.75 -20.18 -0.35
C CYS A 335 11.37 -19.74 -0.89
N GLN A 336 10.31 -19.78 -0.09
CA GLN A 336 8.91 -19.56 -0.52
C GLN A 336 8.22 -18.47 0.29
N ASN A 337 7.75 -17.42 -0.40
CA ASN A 337 6.98 -16.33 0.22
C ASN A 337 5.70 -16.84 0.89
N SER A 338 5.05 -17.87 0.34
CA SER A 338 3.84 -18.46 0.94
C SER A 338 4.11 -19.03 2.33
N VAL A 339 5.28 -19.64 2.54
CA VAL A 339 5.66 -20.20 3.84
C VAL A 339 5.94 -19.08 4.85
N ALA A 340 6.62 -18.02 4.43
CA ALA A 340 6.82 -16.83 5.26
C ALA A 340 5.48 -16.20 5.66
N GLN A 341 4.53 -16.07 4.73
CA GLN A 341 3.17 -15.60 5.01
C GLN A 341 2.39 -16.54 5.96
N ASP A 342 2.59 -17.85 5.87
CA ASP A 342 1.97 -18.80 6.80
C ASP A 342 2.50 -18.61 8.23
N PHE A 343 3.82 -18.40 8.40
CA PHE A 343 4.40 -18.03 9.69
C PHE A 343 3.81 -16.73 10.23
N ARG A 344 3.69 -15.71 9.38
CA ARG A 344 3.07 -14.44 9.74
C ARG A 344 1.64 -14.64 10.27
N LYS A 345 0.79 -15.35 9.52
CA LYS A 345 -0.61 -15.62 9.90
C LYS A 345 -0.72 -16.45 11.17
N MET A 346 0.26 -17.33 11.43
CA MET A 346 0.31 -18.07 12.68
C MET A 346 0.67 -17.17 13.85
N ILE A 347 1.56 -16.20 13.68
CA ILE A 347 2.10 -15.40 14.79
C ILE A 347 1.30 -14.13 15.05
N GLU A 348 1.00 -13.36 14.02
CA GLU A 348 0.25 -12.11 14.12
C GLU A 348 -1.25 -12.40 14.26
N PRO A 349 -1.98 -11.70 15.16
CA PRO A 349 -1.57 -10.55 15.98
C PRO A 349 -1.07 -10.92 17.40
N ARG A 350 -0.70 -12.18 17.66
CA ARG A 350 -0.46 -12.71 19.02
C ARG A 350 0.91 -12.33 19.61
N ALA A 351 1.91 -12.14 18.75
CA ALA A 351 3.28 -11.77 19.08
C ALA A 351 3.94 -11.04 17.89
N GLU A 352 5.08 -10.39 18.14
CA GLU A 352 5.96 -9.82 17.11
C GLU A 352 6.69 -10.95 16.37
N TRP A 353 6.64 -10.91 15.04
CA TRP A 353 7.39 -11.83 14.18
C TRP A 353 8.70 -11.17 13.72
N TRP A 354 9.83 -11.73 14.15
CA TRP A 354 11.16 -11.32 13.73
C TRP A 354 11.78 -12.40 12.84
N THR A 355 12.82 -12.05 12.08
CA THR A 355 13.65 -13.03 11.37
C THR A 355 15.07 -13.06 11.89
N TYR A 356 15.78 -14.14 11.64
CA TYR A 356 17.23 -14.18 11.80
C TYR A 356 17.91 -15.03 10.74
N VAL A 357 19.22 -14.83 10.61
CA VAL A 357 20.12 -15.69 9.83
C VAL A 357 21.30 -16.12 10.72
N CYS A 358 21.92 -17.26 10.39
CA CYS A 358 23.05 -17.82 11.11
C CYS A 358 23.87 -18.71 10.14
N CYS A 359 24.22 -19.93 10.55
CA CYS A 359 24.78 -20.95 9.68
C CYS A 359 23.83 -21.35 8.54
N GLY A 360 22.53 -21.05 8.68
CA GLY A 360 21.52 -21.08 7.62
C GLY A 360 20.80 -19.73 7.45
N PRO A 361 20.16 -19.47 6.31
CA PRO A 361 20.10 -20.36 5.15
C PRO A 361 21.39 -20.33 4.32
N VAL A 362 21.67 -21.44 3.64
CA VAL A 362 22.80 -21.59 2.70
C VAL A 362 22.32 -21.49 1.23
N GLY A 363 23.26 -21.42 0.29
CA GLY A 363 22.96 -21.45 -1.14
C GLY A 363 22.36 -20.14 -1.66
N VAL A 364 21.16 -20.21 -2.26
CA VAL A 364 20.54 -19.09 -3.00
C VAL A 364 19.77 -18.10 -2.14
N GLN A 365 19.67 -18.30 -0.81
CA GLN A 365 18.93 -17.39 0.06
C GLN A 365 19.86 -16.33 0.68
N PRO A 366 19.43 -15.07 0.87
CA PRO A 366 20.20 -14.02 1.52
C PRO A 366 20.71 -14.40 2.92
N ASN A 367 22.02 -14.29 3.13
CA ASN A 367 22.72 -14.47 4.42
C ASN A 367 24.10 -13.73 4.37
N PHE A 368 24.97 -13.97 5.35
CA PHE A 368 26.30 -13.37 5.51
C PHE A 368 27.47 -14.34 5.21
N LEU A 369 27.25 -15.49 4.59
CA LEU A 369 28.31 -16.50 4.44
C LEU A 369 29.32 -16.12 3.35
N PHE A 370 30.58 -16.54 3.45
CA PHE A 370 31.58 -16.29 2.39
C PHE A 370 31.28 -17.01 1.07
N SER A 371 30.45 -18.05 1.11
CA SER A 371 29.95 -18.73 -0.09
C SER A 371 28.94 -17.88 -0.88
N GLN A 372 28.51 -16.74 -0.34
CA GLN A 372 27.49 -15.89 -0.93
C GLN A 372 28.07 -14.67 -1.63
N THR A 373 27.28 -14.15 -2.56
CA THR A 373 27.64 -12.97 -3.34
C THR A 373 27.24 -11.69 -2.62
N PRO A 374 27.85 -10.54 -2.95
CA PRO A 374 27.50 -9.23 -2.40
C PRO A 374 26.00 -8.91 -2.41
N PHE A 375 25.29 -9.32 -3.46
CA PHE A 375 23.85 -9.16 -3.62
C PHE A 375 23.05 -9.83 -2.48
N HIS A 376 23.53 -10.96 -1.97
CA HIS A 376 22.88 -11.66 -0.85
C HIS A 376 22.88 -10.79 0.40
N ASN A 377 23.99 -10.11 0.71
CA ASN A 377 24.11 -9.35 1.97
C ASN A 377 23.14 -8.16 2.01
N ARG A 378 23.01 -7.43 0.89
CA ARG A 378 22.07 -6.30 0.75
C ARG A 378 20.61 -6.76 0.72
N ALA A 379 20.33 -7.89 0.07
CA ALA A 379 18.98 -8.44 -0.07
C ALA A 379 18.35 -8.97 1.24
N ILE A 380 19.12 -9.10 2.32
CA ILE A 380 18.58 -9.49 3.64
C ILE A 380 17.48 -8.51 4.06
N MET A 381 17.75 -7.21 4.02
CA MET A 381 16.79 -6.20 4.48
C MET A 381 15.64 -5.96 3.49
N TRP A 382 15.85 -6.26 2.20
CA TRP A 382 14.76 -6.31 1.23
C TRP A 382 13.78 -7.44 1.53
N ARG A 383 14.26 -8.61 1.97
CA ARG A 383 13.40 -9.70 2.47
C ARG A 383 12.59 -9.23 3.67
N VAL A 384 13.27 -8.65 4.67
CA VAL A 384 12.62 -8.14 5.90
C VAL A 384 11.52 -7.15 5.56
N TYR A 385 11.77 -6.26 4.60
CA TYR A 385 10.74 -5.38 4.09
C TYR A 385 9.61 -6.17 3.44
N LYS A 386 9.89 -7.05 2.45
CA LYS A 386 8.88 -7.77 1.67
C LYS A 386 7.95 -8.62 2.54
N GLU A 387 8.51 -9.35 3.49
CA GLU A 387 7.76 -10.29 4.32
C GLU A 387 7.01 -9.60 5.48
N ASN A 388 7.27 -8.30 5.71
CA ASN A 388 6.70 -7.49 6.80
C ASN A 388 7.09 -8.00 8.19
N GLU A 389 8.36 -8.39 8.32
CA GLU A 389 8.93 -8.75 9.61
C GLU A 389 9.10 -7.49 10.47
N THR A 390 8.94 -7.65 11.78
CA THR A 390 8.92 -6.54 12.76
C THR A 390 10.26 -6.34 13.48
N GLY A 391 11.27 -7.15 13.15
CA GLY A 391 12.64 -7.04 13.65
C GLY A 391 13.56 -8.07 13.02
N PHE A 392 14.86 -7.81 13.12
CA PHE A 392 15.93 -8.66 12.61
C PHE A 392 16.91 -9.00 13.73
N LEU A 393 17.33 -10.27 13.83
CA LEU A 393 18.27 -10.75 14.82
C LEU A 393 19.50 -11.37 14.13
N TYR A 394 20.69 -11.14 14.68
CA TYR A 394 21.92 -11.84 14.32
C TYR A 394 22.71 -12.26 15.57
N TRP A 395 23.06 -13.55 15.62
CA TRP A 395 23.54 -14.21 16.84
C TRP A 395 24.96 -13.81 17.29
N GLY A 396 25.72 -13.10 16.46
CA GLY A 396 27.10 -12.72 16.78
C GLY A 396 27.82 -11.93 15.69
N VAL A 397 28.54 -10.88 16.06
CA VAL A 397 29.44 -10.15 15.12
C VAL A 397 30.92 -10.48 15.29
N ASN A 398 31.31 -11.09 16.41
CA ASN A 398 32.69 -11.39 16.77
C ASN A 398 32.85 -12.82 17.33
N ARG A 399 32.37 -13.84 16.63
CA ARG A 399 32.43 -15.27 17.01
C ARG A 399 33.49 -16.02 16.21
N TYR A 400 34.73 -15.58 16.32
CA TYR A 400 35.91 -16.23 15.73
C TYR A 400 36.95 -16.55 16.81
N ARG A 401 37.84 -17.50 16.53
CA ARG A 401 39.01 -17.72 17.39
C ARG A 401 40.05 -16.66 17.09
N MET A 402 40.66 -16.06 18.11
CA MET A 402 41.68 -15.01 17.95
C MET A 402 43.12 -15.51 17.80
N GLU A 403 43.48 -16.61 18.45
CA GLU A 403 44.88 -17.07 18.53
C GLU A 403 45.03 -18.55 18.14
N PRO A 404 45.47 -18.87 16.89
CA PRO A 404 45.56 -17.95 15.76
C PRO A 404 44.17 -17.59 15.22
N PHE A 405 44.06 -16.42 14.59
CA PHE A 405 42.81 -15.95 14.00
C PHE A 405 42.26 -16.98 13.03
N ALA A 406 41.01 -17.41 13.23
CA ALA A 406 40.33 -18.32 12.31
C ALA A 406 38.81 -18.24 12.48
N PHE A 407 38.09 -18.27 11.37
CA PHE A 407 36.65 -18.54 11.39
C PHE A 407 36.37 -20.00 11.73
N ASP A 408 35.18 -20.27 12.27
CA ASP A 408 34.73 -21.65 12.40
C ASP A 408 34.50 -22.27 11.01
N ARG A 409 35.03 -23.49 10.84
CA ARG A 409 34.91 -24.32 9.63
C ARG A 409 34.28 -25.68 9.94
N SER A 410 33.71 -25.84 11.14
CA SER A 410 33.04 -27.06 11.59
C SER A 410 31.73 -27.31 10.85
N LEU A 411 31.10 -26.24 10.36
CA LEU A 411 29.91 -26.24 9.52
C LEU A 411 30.24 -25.71 8.11
N ASP A 412 29.40 -26.04 7.13
CA ASP A 412 29.50 -25.51 5.75
C ASP A 412 28.95 -24.06 5.66
N ALA A 413 29.35 -23.22 6.61
CA ALA A 413 28.83 -21.88 6.84
C ALA A 413 29.96 -20.90 7.26
N VAL A 414 31.11 -20.97 6.57
CA VAL A 414 32.29 -20.16 6.90
C VAL A 414 31.97 -18.68 6.77
N GLY A 415 32.37 -17.90 7.78
CA GLY A 415 32.11 -16.47 7.90
C GLY A 415 30.91 -16.11 8.79
N ASP A 416 30.08 -17.09 9.14
CA ASP A 416 29.02 -16.90 10.13
C ASP A 416 29.58 -16.46 11.50
N GLY A 417 28.85 -15.59 12.18
CA GLY A 417 29.21 -15.03 13.47
C GLY A 417 30.34 -13.99 13.45
N GLY A 418 30.94 -13.69 12.30
CA GLY A 418 32.09 -12.78 12.19
C GLY A 418 31.86 -11.67 11.17
N LEU A 419 31.42 -10.49 11.63
CA LEU A 419 31.15 -9.31 10.79
C LEU A 419 31.99 -8.08 11.17
N VAL A 420 32.57 -8.06 12.38
CA VAL A 420 33.40 -6.97 12.90
C VAL A 420 34.72 -7.53 13.42
N PHE A 421 35.83 -6.91 13.05
CA PHE A 421 37.19 -7.38 13.37
C PHE A 421 37.94 -6.39 14.27
N PRO A 422 38.89 -6.86 15.10
CA PRO A 422 39.69 -5.97 15.93
C PRO A 422 40.65 -5.13 15.10
N GLY A 423 40.63 -3.81 15.31
CA GLY A 423 41.48 -2.87 14.59
C GLY A 423 42.96 -3.18 14.65
N TYR A 424 43.44 -3.62 15.83
CA TYR A 424 44.86 -3.79 16.08
C TYR A 424 45.52 -4.84 15.17
N MET A 425 44.74 -5.80 14.64
CA MET A 425 45.20 -6.77 13.66
C MET A 425 45.69 -6.12 12.36
N PHE A 426 45.20 -4.92 12.08
CA PHE A 426 45.50 -4.15 10.88
C PHE A 426 46.19 -2.81 11.19
N GLY A 427 46.63 -2.62 12.44
CA GLY A 427 47.36 -1.43 12.87
C GLY A 427 46.49 -0.19 13.09
N VAL A 428 45.18 -0.35 13.28
CA VAL A 428 44.26 0.74 13.67
C VAL A 428 43.66 0.46 15.05
N LYS A 429 43.09 1.46 15.72
CA LYS A 429 42.56 1.29 17.08
C LYS A 429 41.10 0.85 17.06
N GLU A 430 40.35 1.42 16.13
CA GLU A 430 38.91 1.28 15.99
C GLU A 430 38.53 -0.10 15.42
N PRO A 431 37.32 -0.61 15.72
CA PRO A 431 36.81 -1.83 15.09
C PRO A 431 36.73 -1.68 13.56
N ILE A 432 36.85 -2.79 12.85
CA ILE A 432 36.84 -2.84 11.38
C ILE A 432 35.61 -3.60 10.90
N ALA A 433 34.89 -3.01 9.95
CA ALA A 433 33.74 -3.66 9.33
C ALA A 433 34.18 -4.71 8.30
N SER A 434 33.42 -5.79 8.21
CA SER A 434 33.40 -6.60 6.99
C SER A 434 32.74 -5.86 5.83
N ALA A 435 33.11 -6.21 4.59
CA ALA A 435 32.40 -5.75 3.41
C ALA A 435 30.94 -6.23 3.40
N ARG A 436 30.69 -7.41 3.98
CA ARG A 436 29.34 -7.97 4.16
C ARG A 436 28.44 -7.10 5.06
N LEU A 437 28.98 -6.58 6.17
CA LEU A 437 28.25 -5.71 7.09
C LEU A 437 27.85 -4.37 6.45
N GLU A 438 28.75 -3.75 5.69
CA GLU A 438 28.46 -2.47 5.02
C GLU A 438 27.39 -2.63 3.93
N ARG A 439 27.39 -3.75 3.20
CA ARG A 439 26.32 -4.06 2.22
C ARG A 439 24.97 -4.31 2.89
N TRP A 440 24.96 -4.94 4.06
CA TRP A 440 23.73 -5.07 4.85
C TRP A 440 23.22 -3.70 5.34
N LYS A 441 24.12 -2.81 5.77
CA LYS A 441 23.78 -1.45 6.17
C LYS A 441 23.11 -0.68 5.02
N GLU A 442 23.65 -0.75 3.81
CA GLU A 442 22.99 -0.14 2.64
C GLU A 442 21.60 -0.76 2.38
N GLY A 443 21.43 -2.07 2.60
CA GLY A 443 20.12 -2.72 2.55
C GLY A 443 19.16 -2.21 3.63
N GLN A 444 19.65 -1.93 4.83
CA GLN A 444 18.88 -1.30 5.90
C GLN A 444 18.48 0.14 5.51
N GLU A 445 19.35 0.89 4.86
CA GLU A 445 19.01 2.24 4.37
C GLU A 445 18.01 2.20 3.20
N ASP A 446 18.08 1.18 2.32
CA ASP A 446 17.03 0.90 1.33
C ASP A 446 15.67 0.62 2.00
N TYR A 447 15.65 -0.14 3.10
CA TYR A 447 14.44 -0.42 3.89
C TYR A 447 13.80 0.90 4.37
N GLU A 448 14.60 1.82 4.90
CA GLU A 448 14.11 3.10 5.40
C GLU A 448 13.55 3.98 4.29
N LEU A 449 14.23 4.02 3.14
CA LEU A 449 13.74 4.73 1.97
C LEU A 449 12.44 4.12 1.45
N LEU A 450 12.30 2.80 1.47
CA LEU A 450 11.05 2.12 1.20
C LEU A 450 9.94 2.50 2.20
N LYS A 451 10.24 2.65 3.51
CA LYS A 451 9.26 3.13 4.50
C LYS A 451 8.82 4.57 4.25
N ILE A 452 9.73 5.45 3.86
CA ILE A 452 9.41 6.83 3.45
C ILE A 452 8.47 6.81 2.24
N VAL A 453 8.80 6.00 1.23
CA VAL A 453 7.98 5.84 0.03
C VAL A 453 6.63 5.22 0.38
N GLU A 454 6.58 4.17 1.18
CA GLU A 454 5.36 3.54 1.70
C GLU A 454 4.44 4.56 2.38
N GLY A 455 4.98 5.47 3.21
CA GLY A 455 4.21 6.53 3.84
C GLY A 455 3.57 7.51 2.85
N LYS A 456 4.13 7.63 1.65
CA LYS A 456 3.61 8.46 0.55
C LYS A 456 2.63 7.70 -0.34
N VAL A 457 2.94 6.44 -0.65
CA VAL A 457 2.31 5.71 -1.77
C VAL A 457 1.53 4.46 -1.37
N GLY A 458 1.58 4.11 -0.09
CA GLY A 458 1.08 2.85 0.44
C GLY A 458 2.05 1.69 0.20
N ARG A 459 1.98 0.69 1.09
CA ARG A 459 2.92 -0.42 1.15
C ARG A 459 3.01 -1.23 -0.14
N GLN A 460 1.87 -1.53 -0.77
CA GLN A 460 1.85 -2.37 -1.97
C GLN A 460 2.61 -1.74 -3.15
N ASN A 461 2.52 -0.41 -3.32
CA ASN A 461 3.25 0.28 -4.39
C ASN A 461 4.76 0.28 -4.09
N ALA A 462 5.15 0.50 -2.84
CA ALA A 462 6.53 0.35 -2.42
C ALA A 462 7.05 -1.10 -2.63
N GLU A 463 6.23 -2.12 -2.36
CA GLU A 463 6.57 -3.51 -2.67
C GLU A 463 6.68 -3.80 -4.18
N LYS A 464 5.80 -3.23 -5.02
CA LYS A 464 5.92 -3.34 -6.49
C LYS A 464 7.21 -2.70 -7.01
N ILE A 465 7.64 -1.60 -6.40
CA ILE A 465 8.93 -0.98 -6.71
C ILE A 465 10.07 -1.91 -6.27
N LEU A 466 9.97 -2.51 -5.08
CA LEU A 466 10.93 -3.49 -4.57
C LEU A 466 11.05 -4.73 -5.47
N GLU A 467 9.97 -5.18 -6.13
CA GLU A 467 9.98 -6.32 -7.06
C GLU A 467 10.92 -6.17 -8.27
N GLN A 468 11.46 -4.98 -8.50
CA GLN A 468 12.58 -4.77 -9.43
C GLN A 468 13.87 -5.45 -8.96
N VAL A 469 14.12 -5.48 -7.66
CA VAL A 469 15.36 -6.00 -7.06
C VAL A 469 15.13 -7.22 -6.18
N TYR A 470 13.93 -7.43 -5.66
CA TYR A 470 13.60 -8.55 -4.78
C TYR A 470 12.15 -9.03 -4.95
N ARG A 471 11.96 -10.27 -5.40
CA ARG A 471 10.64 -10.89 -5.57
C ARG A 471 10.39 -12.01 -4.57
N SER A 472 11.43 -12.78 -4.23
CA SER A 472 11.37 -13.87 -3.25
C SER A 472 12.76 -14.18 -2.67
N PRO A 473 12.87 -15.00 -1.61
CA PRO A 473 14.16 -15.38 -1.05
C PRO A 473 15.13 -16.06 -2.02
N SER A 474 14.69 -16.53 -3.20
CA SER A 474 15.59 -17.07 -4.23
C SER A 474 15.61 -16.27 -5.53
N ASP A 475 14.70 -15.30 -5.69
CA ASP A 475 14.57 -14.42 -6.85
C ASP A 475 14.76 -12.97 -6.44
N TYR A 476 15.98 -12.50 -6.59
CA TYR A 476 16.41 -11.12 -6.41
C TYR A 476 17.52 -10.82 -7.42
N THR A 477 17.78 -9.54 -7.62
CA THR A 477 18.70 -9.06 -8.64
C THR A 477 20.13 -9.55 -8.41
N ARG A 478 20.84 -9.75 -9.51
CA ARG A 478 22.28 -9.99 -9.57
C ARG A 478 22.94 -8.96 -10.50
N ASN A 479 22.29 -7.81 -10.65
CA ASN A 479 22.65 -6.74 -11.57
C ASN A 479 22.64 -5.41 -10.81
N SER A 480 23.82 -4.82 -10.64
CA SER A 480 23.96 -3.57 -9.90
C SER A 480 23.18 -2.40 -10.53
N GLY A 481 22.98 -2.40 -11.85
CA GLY A 481 22.19 -1.37 -12.53
C GLY A 481 20.69 -1.42 -12.20
N GLU A 482 20.15 -2.60 -11.84
CA GLU A 482 18.76 -2.71 -11.37
C GLU A 482 18.60 -2.12 -9.97
N ILE A 483 19.64 -2.19 -9.12
CA ILE A 483 19.67 -1.56 -7.80
C ILE A 483 19.69 -0.04 -7.94
N GLU A 484 20.52 0.48 -8.86
CA GLU A 484 20.56 1.91 -9.17
C GLU A 484 19.19 2.42 -9.65
N ALA A 485 18.56 1.73 -10.61
CA ALA A 485 17.23 2.11 -11.13
C ALA A 485 16.14 2.04 -10.04
N PHE A 486 16.19 1.01 -9.19
CA PHE A 486 15.29 0.86 -8.04
C PHE A 486 15.41 2.04 -7.08
N ARG A 487 16.64 2.41 -6.69
CA ARG A 487 16.87 3.55 -5.81
C ARG A 487 16.47 4.86 -6.45
N GLU A 488 16.80 5.10 -7.71
CA GLU A 488 16.36 6.30 -8.43
C GLU A 488 14.84 6.48 -8.39
N LYS A 489 14.07 5.41 -8.59
CA LYS A 489 12.61 5.45 -8.52
C LYS A 489 12.12 5.80 -7.11
N LEU A 490 12.71 5.21 -6.07
CA LEU A 490 12.35 5.55 -4.69
C LEU A 490 12.67 7.01 -4.34
N ILE A 491 13.85 7.49 -4.73
CA ILE A 491 14.28 8.86 -4.48
C ILE A 491 13.36 9.86 -5.19
N GLN A 492 12.99 9.59 -6.45
CA GLN A 492 12.05 10.43 -7.18
C GLN A 492 10.72 10.59 -6.46
N ILE A 493 10.15 9.49 -5.94
CA ILE A 493 8.89 9.51 -5.20
C ILE A 493 9.05 10.25 -3.86
N ALA A 494 10.16 9.99 -3.16
CA ALA A 494 10.47 10.66 -1.90
C ALA A 494 10.52 12.19 -2.08
N GLU A 495 11.06 12.69 -3.20
CA GLU A 495 11.20 14.12 -3.48
C GLU A 495 9.95 14.78 -4.10
N THR A 496 9.19 14.07 -4.95
CA THR A 496 8.24 14.74 -5.89
C THR A 496 6.76 14.38 -5.75
N TYR A 497 6.41 13.37 -4.96
CA TYR A 497 5.02 12.93 -4.88
C TYR A 497 4.11 13.97 -4.19
N ASP A 498 3.14 14.47 -4.95
CA ASP A 498 2.08 15.38 -4.49
C ASP A 498 0.72 14.66 -4.54
N PRO A 499 0.19 14.18 -3.40
CA PRO A 499 -1.07 13.46 -3.35
C PRO A 499 -2.28 14.31 -3.77
N PHE A 500 -2.14 15.64 -3.89
CA PHE A 500 -3.23 16.52 -4.32
C PHE A 500 -3.41 16.58 -5.84
N GLY A 501 -2.42 16.16 -6.63
CA GLY A 501 -2.47 16.22 -8.10
C GLY A 501 -1.94 14.99 -8.81
N GLN A 502 -1.55 13.94 -8.07
CA GLN A 502 -0.97 12.71 -8.61
C GLN A 502 -1.64 11.48 -8.00
N VAL A 503 -1.63 10.40 -8.77
CA VAL A 503 -2.11 9.08 -8.36
C VAL A 503 -1.09 8.04 -8.81
N LEU A 504 -0.92 6.98 -8.02
CA LEU A 504 -0.11 5.84 -8.42
C LEU A 504 -1.03 4.68 -8.80
N ILE A 505 -0.99 4.29 -10.07
CA ILE A 505 -1.71 3.13 -10.57
C ILE A 505 -0.68 2.07 -10.93
N ARG A 506 -0.73 0.93 -10.25
CA ARG A 506 0.22 -0.18 -10.39
C ARG A 506 1.70 0.22 -10.21
N GLY A 507 1.96 1.15 -9.30
CA GLY A 507 3.33 1.63 -9.00
C GLY A 507 3.89 2.62 -10.03
N GLU A 508 3.10 3.05 -11.01
CA GLU A 508 3.44 4.10 -11.96
C GLU A 508 2.66 5.38 -11.64
N GLN A 509 3.36 6.52 -11.68
CA GLN A 509 2.83 7.82 -11.28
C GLN A 509 2.10 8.46 -12.46
N TYR A 510 0.88 8.94 -12.22
CA TYR A 510 0.07 9.65 -13.20
C TYR A 510 -0.41 10.98 -12.64
N LEU A 511 -0.46 12.00 -13.49
CA LEU A 511 -1.08 13.28 -13.16
C LEU A 511 -2.61 13.16 -13.20
N VAL A 512 -3.26 13.77 -12.23
CA VAL A 512 -4.72 13.82 -12.09
C VAL A 512 -5.19 15.25 -12.40
N ASP A 513 -6.16 15.38 -13.30
CA ASP A 513 -6.94 16.59 -13.44
C ASP A 513 -8.29 16.41 -12.75
N THR A 514 -8.76 17.44 -12.05
CA THR A 514 -10.10 17.43 -11.46
C THR A 514 -11.01 18.22 -12.39
N LEU A 515 -12.00 17.56 -12.98
CA LEU A 515 -12.92 18.15 -13.93
C LEU A 515 -14.07 18.89 -13.25
N ASN A 516 -14.46 18.42 -12.07
CA ASN A 516 -15.51 19.03 -11.26
C ASN A 516 -15.35 18.66 -9.78
N ALA A 517 -15.69 19.55 -8.86
CA ALA A 517 -15.77 19.22 -7.43
C ALA A 517 -16.70 20.19 -6.68
N TYR A 518 -17.53 19.65 -5.78
CA TYR A 518 -18.44 20.44 -4.96
C TYR A 518 -18.97 19.62 -3.77
N ILE A 519 -19.73 20.26 -2.88
CA ILE A 519 -20.40 19.61 -1.75
C ILE A 519 -21.84 19.29 -2.18
N PRO A 520 -22.21 18.04 -2.45
CA PRO A 520 -23.58 17.72 -2.86
C PRO A 520 -24.57 17.72 -1.69
N GLY A 521 -24.09 17.44 -0.47
CA GLY A 521 -24.91 17.39 0.72
C GLY A 521 -24.07 17.43 2.00
N PRO A 522 -24.72 17.43 3.19
CA PRO A 522 -24.03 17.58 4.46
C PRO A 522 -22.95 16.52 4.69
N GLY A 523 -21.71 16.93 4.96
CA GLY A 523 -20.62 15.98 5.22
C GLY A 523 -20.18 15.17 4.00
N CYS A 524 -20.57 15.59 2.79
CA CYS A 524 -20.18 14.92 1.55
C CYS A 524 -19.34 15.84 0.65
N GLU A 525 -18.37 15.25 -0.02
CA GLU A 525 -17.58 15.88 -1.07
C GLU A 525 -17.68 15.05 -2.34
N TYR A 526 -17.95 15.70 -3.46
CA TYR A 526 -17.97 15.09 -4.78
C TYR A 526 -16.77 15.57 -5.60
N SER A 527 -16.12 14.65 -6.31
CA SER A 527 -15.04 14.94 -7.26
C SER A 527 -15.21 14.11 -8.53
N HIS A 528 -15.00 14.73 -9.68
CA HIS A 528 -14.86 14.08 -11.00
C HIS A 528 -13.42 14.28 -11.45
N ILE A 529 -12.68 13.20 -11.63
CA ILE A 529 -11.27 13.23 -11.97
C ILE A 529 -11.01 12.57 -13.32
N ARG A 530 -9.94 13.01 -14.00
CA ARG A 530 -9.42 12.43 -15.23
C ARG A 530 -7.93 12.18 -15.13
N ILE A 531 -7.50 11.07 -15.71
CA ILE A 531 -6.11 10.74 -15.95
C ILE A 531 -5.93 10.60 -17.47
N ASP A 532 -5.28 11.57 -18.10
CA ASP A 532 -5.16 11.62 -19.57
C ASP A 532 -4.16 10.60 -20.11
N GLU A 533 -3.01 10.47 -19.44
CA GLU A 533 -1.92 9.55 -19.84
C GLU A 533 -2.36 8.08 -19.77
N LEU A 534 -3.35 7.81 -18.93
CA LEU A 534 -3.98 6.51 -18.77
C LEU A 534 -5.50 6.72 -18.79
N PRO A 535 -6.15 6.72 -19.98
CA PRO A 535 -7.51 7.23 -20.17
C PRO A 535 -8.53 6.64 -19.19
N ILE A 536 -8.75 7.34 -18.08
CA ILE A 536 -9.61 6.96 -16.96
C ILE A 536 -10.36 8.23 -16.54
N GLU A 537 -11.69 8.13 -16.46
CA GLU A 537 -12.52 9.11 -15.78
C GLU A 537 -13.25 8.44 -14.61
N ALA A 538 -13.13 9.04 -13.42
CA ALA A 538 -13.71 8.52 -12.20
C ALA A 538 -14.50 9.59 -11.45
N HIS A 539 -15.59 9.18 -10.83
CA HIS A 539 -16.47 9.99 -10.00
C HIS A 539 -16.43 9.45 -8.58
N VAL A 540 -16.16 10.32 -7.62
CA VAL A 540 -15.91 9.95 -6.23
C VAL A 540 -16.80 10.77 -5.32
N LEU A 541 -17.54 10.10 -4.44
CA LEU A 541 -18.20 10.70 -3.29
C LEU A 541 -17.45 10.28 -2.03
N LYS A 542 -16.92 11.26 -1.29
CA LYS A 542 -16.37 11.07 0.05
C LYS A 542 -17.41 11.50 1.08
N VAL A 543 -17.68 10.66 2.06
CA VAL A 543 -18.77 10.82 3.02
C VAL A 543 -18.22 10.69 4.44
N ASP A 544 -18.45 11.71 5.27
CA ASP A 544 -18.16 11.66 6.70
C ASP A 544 -19.29 10.92 7.42
N LEU A 545 -19.06 9.66 7.80
CA LEU A 545 -20.07 8.86 8.51
C LEU A 545 -20.36 9.35 9.94
N GLN A 546 -19.55 10.28 10.45
CA GLN A 546 -19.81 10.95 11.73
C GLN A 546 -20.70 12.19 11.58
N ASN A 547 -21.05 12.60 10.35
CA ASN A 547 -21.97 13.70 10.15
C ASN A 547 -23.41 13.26 10.47
N PRO A 548 -24.10 13.89 11.45
CA PRO A 548 -25.43 13.45 11.89
C PRO A 548 -26.53 13.73 10.87
N ASN A 549 -26.25 14.55 9.84
CA ASN A 549 -27.24 15.03 8.88
C ASN A 549 -27.27 14.19 7.59
N THR A 550 -26.38 13.22 7.45
CA THR A 550 -26.32 12.33 6.28
C THR A 550 -26.27 10.89 6.75
N ARG A 551 -27.05 10.04 6.10
CA ARG A 551 -27.04 8.59 6.32
C ARG A 551 -26.98 7.85 5.00
N VAL A 552 -26.33 6.71 5.02
CA VAL A 552 -26.45 5.69 3.97
C VAL A 552 -27.82 5.01 4.11
N LYS A 553 -28.45 4.74 2.97
CA LYS A 553 -29.72 4.03 2.86
C LYS A 553 -29.65 3.01 1.74
N THR A 554 -30.04 1.77 2.01
CA THR A 554 -30.16 0.72 0.99
C THR A 554 -31.54 0.79 0.36
N PHE A 555 -31.58 0.78 -0.98
CA PHE A 555 -32.82 0.58 -1.72
C PHE A 555 -32.87 -0.80 -2.35
N LEU A 556 -34.07 -1.35 -2.49
CA LEU A 556 -34.36 -2.53 -3.32
C LEU A 556 -35.35 -2.07 -4.41
N GLY A 557 -35.17 -2.53 -5.64
CA GLY A 557 -35.93 -2.07 -6.79
C GLY A 557 -37.43 -2.20 -6.57
N ASN A 558 -38.16 -1.08 -6.55
CA ASN A 558 -39.58 -1.03 -6.22
C ASN A 558 -39.98 -1.78 -4.93
N ASP A 559 -39.05 -1.93 -3.97
CA ASP A 559 -39.20 -2.69 -2.72
C ASP A 559 -39.58 -4.17 -2.93
N LEU A 560 -39.14 -4.76 -4.04
CA LEU A 560 -39.44 -6.15 -4.42
C LEU A 560 -38.17 -6.89 -4.79
N ILE A 561 -38.06 -8.15 -4.38
CA ILE A 561 -36.94 -9.01 -4.78
C ILE A 561 -36.77 -9.09 -6.31
N GLU A 562 -37.86 -9.16 -7.07
CA GLU A 562 -37.83 -9.22 -8.54
C GLU A 562 -37.92 -7.84 -9.20
N GLY A 563 -37.89 -6.77 -8.40
CA GLY A 563 -38.03 -5.42 -8.90
C GLY A 563 -36.71 -4.86 -9.43
N LEU A 564 -36.84 -4.01 -10.45
CA LEU A 564 -35.74 -3.25 -11.03
C LEU A 564 -36.13 -1.78 -11.09
N GLU A 565 -35.20 -0.90 -10.73
CA GLU A 565 -35.37 0.56 -10.89
C GLU A 565 -34.02 1.22 -11.15
N THR A 566 -34.01 2.39 -11.78
CA THR A 566 -32.77 3.16 -11.94
C THR A 566 -32.37 3.80 -10.60
N VAL A 567 -31.08 4.09 -10.40
CA VAL A 567 -30.61 4.75 -9.17
C VAL A 567 -31.25 6.14 -9.07
N SER A 568 -31.40 6.85 -10.19
CA SER A 568 -32.11 8.14 -10.24
C SER A 568 -33.56 8.02 -9.75
N SER A 569 -34.29 7.01 -10.22
CA SER A 569 -35.67 6.76 -9.79
C SER A 569 -35.75 6.35 -8.31
N ALA A 570 -34.73 5.65 -7.80
CA ALA A 570 -34.63 5.34 -6.37
C ALA A 570 -34.39 6.62 -5.54
N CYS A 571 -33.47 7.50 -5.96
CA CYS A 571 -33.28 8.81 -5.31
C CYS A 571 -34.60 9.59 -5.23
N ASP A 572 -35.35 9.66 -6.34
CA ASP A 572 -36.64 10.36 -6.36
C ASP A 572 -37.67 9.71 -5.42
N ARG A 573 -37.74 8.37 -5.39
CA ARG A 573 -38.67 7.62 -4.53
C ARG A 573 -38.36 7.78 -3.04
N TYR A 574 -37.08 7.87 -2.67
CA TYR A 574 -36.64 8.08 -1.29
C TYR A 574 -36.58 9.57 -0.90
N THR A 575 -36.90 10.46 -1.81
CA THR A 575 -37.04 11.90 -1.55
C THR A 575 -38.49 12.23 -1.21
N THR A 576 -38.69 12.83 -0.05
CA THR A 576 -40.00 13.13 0.55
C THR A 576 -40.02 14.57 1.06
N GLY A 577 -41.15 15.04 1.58
CA GLY A 577 -41.21 16.38 2.19
C GLY A 577 -40.32 16.56 3.44
N THR A 578 -39.76 15.47 3.98
CA THR A 578 -38.96 15.47 5.22
C THR A 578 -37.57 14.82 5.07
N ALA A 579 -37.22 14.34 3.88
CA ALA A 579 -35.94 13.70 3.61
C ALA A 579 -35.57 13.83 2.14
N ASP A 580 -34.29 13.96 1.84
CA ASP A 580 -33.79 14.11 0.47
C ASP A 580 -32.68 13.11 0.20
N ALA A 581 -32.86 12.25 -0.81
CA ALA A 581 -31.87 11.26 -1.24
C ALA A 581 -31.07 11.84 -2.41
N PHE A 582 -30.20 12.79 -2.07
CA PHE A 582 -29.53 13.66 -3.04
C PHE A 582 -28.46 12.94 -3.89
N ALA A 583 -27.97 11.76 -3.48
CA ALA A 583 -26.98 11.02 -4.26
C ALA A 583 -27.11 9.49 -4.09
N GLY A 584 -26.54 8.72 -5.00
CA GLY A 584 -26.52 7.26 -4.90
C GLY A 584 -25.68 6.57 -5.97
N ILE A 585 -25.42 5.28 -5.75
CA ILE A 585 -24.75 4.37 -6.69
C ILE A 585 -25.50 3.04 -6.80
N ASN A 586 -25.29 2.31 -7.90
CA ASN A 586 -25.77 0.94 -8.03
C ASN A 586 -25.03 -0.02 -7.07
N GLY A 587 -25.60 -1.20 -6.82
CA GLY A 587 -25.03 -2.21 -5.92
C GLY A 587 -24.79 -3.58 -6.55
N ASP A 588 -25.60 -4.53 -6.14
CA ASP A 588 -25.40 -5.97 -6.27
C ASP A 588 -25.55 -6.48 -7.71
N PHE A 589 -24.99 -7.67 -7.94
CA PHE A 589 -25.26 -8.48 -9.12
C PHE A 589 -26.69 -9.02 -9.05
N PHE A 590 -27.32 -9.20 -10.20
CA PHE A 590 -28.69 -9.67 -10.26
C PHE A 590 -28.95 -10.58 -11.45
N ASN A 591 -30.05 -11.32 -11.37
CA ASN A 591 -30.44 -12.19 -12.45
C ASN A 591 -31.07 -11.41 -13.61
N ILE A 592 -30.43 -11.44 -14.79
CA ILE A 592 -30.86 -10.71 -16.00
C ILE A 592 -31.47 -11.60 -17.08
N SER A 593 -31.40 -12.93 -16.92
CA SER A 593 -31.95 -13.89 -17.87
C SER A 593 -32.93 -14.83 -17.18
N ALA A 594 -33.83 -15.45 -17.94
CA ALA A 594 -34.76 -16.45 -17.41
C ALA A 594 -33.97 -17.70 -16.96
N HIS A 595 -33.49 -17.68 -15.72
CA HIS A 595 -32.79 -18.76 -15.05
C HIS A 595 -33.78 -19.52 -14.18
N LYS A 596 -33.60 -20.84 -14.03
CA LYS A 596 -34.53 -21.67 -13.23
C LYS A 596 -34.42 -21.46 -11.71
N GLU A 597 -33.36 -20.79 -11.27
CA GLU A 597 -33.00 -20.64 -9.85
C GLU A 597 -33.56 -19.35 -9.23
N PHE A 598 -33.69 -18.28 -10.02
CA PHE A 598 -34.08 -16.94 -9.52
C PHE A 598 -35.00 -16.22 -10.51
N PRO A 599 -35.99 -15.44 -10.03
CA PRO A 599 -36.73 -14.54 -10.91
C PRO A 599 -35.79 -13.48 -11.50
N ILE A 600 -36.15 -12.94 -12.66
CA ILE A 600 -35.44 -11.80 -13.25
C ILE A 600 -35.53 -10.63 -12.25
N GLY A 601 -34.42 -9.92 -12.05
CA GLY A 601 -34.32 -8.81 -11.10
C GLY A 601 -33.85 -9.19 -9.70
N ALA A 602 -33.85 -10.49 -9.35
CA ALA A 602 -33.39 -10.95 -8.04
C ALA A 602 -31.91 -10.60 -7.77
N PRO A 603 -31.59 -9.99 -6.60
CA PRO A 603 -30.21 -9.84 -6.14
C PRO A 603 -29.56 -11.21 -5.92
N ARG A 604 -28.27 -11.32 -6.29
CA ARG A 604 -27.47 -12.53 -6.05
C ARG A 604 -26.84 -12.53 -4.66
N GLY A 605 -26.40 -11.38 -4.20
CA GLY A 605 -25.89 -11.14 -2.86
C GLY A 605 -27.02 -10.83 -1.88
N GLY A 606 -26.65 -10.20 -0.77
CA GLY A 606 -27.48 -9.91 0.38
C GLY A 606 -27.91 -8.45 0.36
N CYS A 607 -29.07 -8.18 0.96
CA CYS A 607 -29.65 -6.84 0.97
C CYS A 607 -30.40 -6.65 2.29
N ALA A 608 -30.13 -5.56 3.00
CA ALA A 608 -30.84 -5.20 4.22
C ALA A 608 -30.96 -3.67 4.37
N SER A 609 -32.08 -3.21 4.92
CA SER A 609 -32.32 -1.80 5.23
C SER A 609 -33.03 -1.69 6.58
N GLU A 610 -32.62 -0.72 7.42
CA GLU A 610 -33.12 -0.52 8.79
C GLU A 610 -33.13 -1.82 9.64
N GLY A 611 -32.12 -2.67 9.47
CA GLY A 611 -32.00 -3.94 10.19
C GLY A 611 -33.02 -5.00 9.75
N ILE A 612 -33.78 -4.77 8.69
CA ILE A 612 -34.68 -5.76 8.06
C ILE A 612 -33.94 -6.42 6.91
N ILE A 613 -33.71 -7.73 7.03
CA ILE A 613 -33.10 -8.52 5.96
C ILE A 613 -34.10 -8.69 4.80
N GLN A 614 -33.70 -8.26 3.61
CA GLN A 614 -34.49 -8.37 2.38
C GLN A 614 -34.03 -9.60 1.59
N ARG A 615 -32.72 -9.83 1.55
CA ARG A 615 -32.06 -11.01 0.97
C ARG A 615 -30.84 -11.38 1.80
N GLU A 616 -30.58 -12.66 2.01
CA GLU A 616 -29.45 -13.10 2.82
C GLU A 616 -28.08 -13.04 2.10
N PRO A 617 -26.98 -12.81 2.82
CA PRO A 617 -25.63 -13.15 2.35
C PRO A 617 -25.54 -14.62 1.92
N ARG A 618 -25.18 -14.86 0.65
CA ARG A 618 -25.26 -16.20 0.06
C ARG A 618 -24.31 -17.21 0.70
N SER A 619 -23.05 -16.80 0.85
CA SER A 619 -21.94 -17.57 1.42
C SER A 619 -20.78 -16.64 1.79
N MET A 620 -19.83 -17.17 2.57
CA MET A 620 -18.60 -16.48 2.95
C MET A 620 -17.63 -16.24 1.77
N GLU A 621 -17.97 -16.67 0.56
CA GLU A 621 -17.15 -16.42 -0.64
C GLU A 621 -17.41 -15.04 -1.24
N TRP A 622 -18.57 -14.45 -0.93
CA TRP A 622 -19.00 -13.15 -1.44
C TRP A 622 -18.69 -12.07 -0.41
N ALA A 623 -18.41 -10.86 -0.90
CA ALA A 623 -18.17 -9.70 -0.05
C ALA A 623 -19.36 -8.75 -0.04
N PHE A 624 -19.50 -8.04 1.06
CA PHE A 624 -20.62 -7.17 1.35
C PHE A 624 -20.09 -5.87 1.94
N ALA A 625 -20.83 -4.80 1.70
CA ALA A 625 -20.64 -3.55 2.40
C ALA A 625 -21.84 -3.35 3.33
N ALA A 626 -21.57 -3.02 4.59
CA ALA A 626 -22.58 -2.78 5.60
C ALA A 626 -22.28 -1.53 6.43
N ILE A 627 -23.33 -0.93 6.99
CA ILE A 627 -23.27 0.15 7.98
C ILE A 627 -23.99 -0.34 9.23
N ASP A 628 -23.35 -0.25 10.38
CA ASP A 628 -23.95 -0.64 11.66
C ASP A 628 -24.82 0.49 12.28
N ASP A 629 -25.44 0.18 13.42
CA ASP A 629 -26.24 1.14 14.22
C ASP A 629 -25.43 2.37 14.70
N ASN A 630 -24.09 2.32 14.71
CA ASN A 630 -23.19 3.41 15.11
C ASN A 630 -22.55 4.15 13.93
N ASN A 631 -23.04 3.93 12.70
CA ASN A 631 -22.45 4.44 11.46
C ASN A 631 -21.01 3.96 11.20
N LYS A 632 -20.62 2.80 11.74
CA LYS A 632 -19.35 2.16 11.39
C LYS A 632 -19.51 1.38 10.08
N PRO A 633 -18.64 1.61 9.08
CA PRO A 633 -18.62 0.81 7.87
C PRO A 633 -17.95 -0.54 8.12
N ILE A 634 -18.49 -1.59 7.51
CA ILE A 634 -17.97 -2.96 7.58
C ILE A 634 -17.94 -3.50 6.15
N LEU A 635 -16.74 -3.64 5.60
CA LEU A 635 -16.46 -4.22 4.29
C LEU A 635 -15.78 -5.56 4.52
N ASP A 636 -16.52 -6.65 4.29
CA ASP A 636 -16.05 -8.00 4.60
C ASP A 636 -16.84 -9.08 3.84
N ASN A 637 -16.30 -10.28 3.82
CA ASN A 637 -17.05 -11.48 3.52
C ASN A 637 -18.03 -11.79 4.66
N MET A 638 -19.25 -12.19 4.30
CA MET A 638 -20.31 -12.44 5.29
C MET A 638 -21.11 -13.71 5.00
N ALA A 639 -21.53 -14.40 6.05
CA ALA A 639 -22.43 -15.55 5.96
C ALA A 639 -23.64 -15.40 6.86
N PHE A 640 -24.77 -15.96 6.42
CA PHE A 640 -26.04 -15.92 7.12
C PHE A 640 -26.39 -17.24 7.81
N SER A 641 -27.04 -17.16 8.96
CA SER A 641 -27.76 -18.28 9.58
C SER A 641 -28.99 -17.78 10.35
N GLY A 642 -30.16 -18.27 9.96
CA GLY A 642 -31.43 -18.03 10.62
C GLY A 642 -31.78 -19.14 11.60
N SER A 643 -32.47 -18.80 12.70
CA SER A 643 -33.10 -19.79 13.57
C SER A 643 -34.41 -19.32 14.18
N VAL A 644 -35.26 -20.29 14.48
CA VAL A 644 -36.53 -20.11 15.19
C VAL A 644 -36.54 -20.98 16.45
N VAL A 645 -36.89 -20.36 17.58
CA VAL A 645 -36.99 -21.02 18.89
C VAL A 645 -38.40 -20.81 19.44
N SER A 646 -38.99 -21.86 20.03
CA SER A 646 -40.26 -21.77 20.76
C SER A 646 -40.01 -21.54 22.25
N LEU A 647 -40.66 -20.54 22.85
CA LEU A 647 -40.53 -20.23 24.28
C LEU A 647 -41.41 -21.09 25.21
N LYS A 648 -42.27 -21.97 24.67
CA LYS A 648 -43.21 -22.82 25.43
C LYS A 648 -43.05 -24.31 25.11
N ALA A 649 -41.80 -24.79 24.98
CA ALA A 649 -41.43 -26.04 24.30
C ALA A 649 -42.28 -27.30 24.61
N PRO A 650 -42.55 -28.09 23.55
CA PRO A 650 -41.99 -29.45 23.48
C PRO A 650 -40.88 -29.64 22.42
N ILE A 651 -40.47 -28.61 21.66
CA ILE A 651 -39.35 -28.67 20.69
C ILE A 651 -38.40 -27.48 20.88
N ALA A 652 -37.09 -27.73 20.79
CA ALA A 652 -36.02 -26.82 21.21
C ALA A 652 -35.66 -25.70 20.20
N SER A 653 -35.53 -25.96 18.88
CA SER A 653 -35.20 -24.94 17.85
C SER A 653 -35.17 -25.54 16.44
N TYR A 654 -35.21 -24.72 15.39
CA TYR A 654 -34.92 -25.11 13.99
C TYR A 654 -34.18 -23.99 13.25
N THR A 655 -33.37 -24.32 12.24
CA THR A 655 -32.56 -23.36 11.46
C THR A 655 -33.09 -23.15 10.05
N PHE A 656 -32.87 -21.98 9.48
CA PHE A 656 -33.17 -21.67 8.08
C PHE A 656 -32.06 -20.82 7.47
N ASN A 657 -31.85 -20.93 6.17
CA ASN A 657 -30.77 -20.23 5.47
C ASN A 657 -31.27 -19.30 4.35
N ASP A 658 -32.57 -19.29 4.07
CA ASP A 658 -33.14 -18.56 2.95
C ASP A 658 -34.13 -17.48 3.39
N VAL A 659 -34.03 -16.30 2.76
CA VAL A 659 -34.92 -15.16 2.95
C VAL A 659 -35.54 -14.78 1.60
N ASN A 660 -36.88 -14.73 1.55
CA ASN A 660 -37.75 -14.31 0.45
C ASN A 660 -37.64 -15.08 -0.88
N LEU A 661 -36.57 -15.84 -1.10
CA LEU A 661 -36.39 -16.76 -2.22
C LEU A 661 -35.90 -18.12 -1.71
N PRO A 662 -36.63 -19.22 -1.97
CA PRO A 662 -36.16 -20.55 -1.63
C PRO A 662 -35.00 -20.95 -2.54
N ARG A 663 -33.97 -21.62 -2.01
CA ARG A 663 -32.90 -22.17 -2.85
C ARG A 663 -33.27 -23.52 -3.43
N THR A 664 -33.03 -23.66 -4.73
CA THR A 664 -33.33 -24.89 -5.48
C THR A 664 -32.16 -25.87 -5.55
N ASP A 665 -30.96 -25.48 -5.09
CA ASP A 665 -29.69 -26.21 -5.14
C ASP A 665 -29.23 -26.77 -3.77
N CYS A 666 -30.02 -26.56 -2.70
CA CYS A 666 -29.64 -26.89 -1.32
C CYS A 666 -30.61 -27.91 -0.69
N TYR A 667 -30.20 -29.17 -0.59
CA TYR A 667 -31.01 -30.25 0.00
C TYR A 667 -31.23 -30.12 1.53
N SER A 668 -30.47 -29.27 2.21
CA SER A 668 -30.64 -28.95 3.64
C SER A 668 -31.42 -27.66 3.89
N CYS A 669 -31.86 -26.95 2.85
CA CYS A 669 -32.58 -25.69 2.92
C CYS A 669 -34.10 -25.94 2.83
N ASP A 670 -34.64 -26.71 3.78
CA ASP A 670 -36.06 -27.09 3.78
C ASP A 670 -36.99 -26.06 4.43
N MET A 671 -36.49 -24.89 4.85
CA MET A 671 -37.25 -23.78 5.40
C MET A 671 -36.80 -22.41 4.86
N THR A 672 -37.77 -21.59 4.47
CA THR A 672 -37.56 -20.21 3.99
C THR A 672 -38.34 -19.23 4.86
N PHE A 673 -37.70 -18.12 5.20
CA PHE A 673 -38.33 -16.98 5.86
C PHE A 673 -38.84 -15.98 4.81
N TYR A 674 -40.08 -15.51 4.97
CA TYR A 674 -40.70 -14.52 4.10
C TYR A 674 -41.12 -13.28 4.89
N ASN A 675 -40.86 -12.09 4.33
CA ASN A 675 -41.38 -10.81 4.79
C ASN A 675 -41.96 -10.01 3.60
N GLU A 676 -42.25 -8.73 3.81
CA GLU A 676 -42.94 -7.88 2.82
C GLU A 676 -42.24 -7.78 1.46
N PHE A 677 -40.91 -7.89 1.42
CA PHE A 677 -40.11 -7.79 0.18
C PHE A 677 -40.27 -9.00 -0.76
N ALA A 678 -40.94 -10.07 -0.31
CA ALA A 678 -41.27 -11.23 -1.14
C ALA A 678 -42.31 -10.95 -2.24
N GLY A 679 -42.93 -9.77 -2.27
CA GLY A 679 -44.04 -9.44 -3.17
C GLY A 679 -45.42 -9.69 -2.57
N GLY A 680 -45.51 -9.80 -1.24
CA GLY A 680 -46.78 -9.95 -0.53
C GLY A 680 -47.35 -11.36 -0.52
N TYR A 681 -46.60 -12.38 -0.95
CA TYR A 681 -46.99 -13.78 -0.85
C TYR A 681 -45.76 -14.69 -0.63
N THR A 682 -45.98 -15.89 -0.09
CA THR A 682 -44.97 -16.96 -0.03
C THR A 682 -44.81 -17.64 -1.40
N ARG A 683 -43.63 -18.14 -1.78
CA ARG A 683 -43.42 -18.71 -3.13
C ARG A 683 -43.75 -20.20 -3.22
N MET A 684 -44.23 -20.62 -4.40
CA MET A 684 -44.21 -22.03 -4.80
C MET A 684 -42.76 -22.47 -5.03
N ASP A 685 -42.49 -23.78 -4.92
CA ASP A 685 -41.20 -24.32 -5.38
C ASP A 685 -41.24 -24.39 -6.91
N GLU A 686 -40.46 -23.52 -7.57
CA GLU A 686 -40.44 -23.41 -9.04
C GLU A 686 -39.53 -24.48 -9.69
N ASN A 687 -38.90 -25.35 -8.89
CA ASN A 687 -38.07 -26.46 -9.35
C ASN A 687 -38.89 -27.76 -9.49
N ALA A 688 -38.88 -28.34 -10.70
CA ALA A 688 -39.56 -29.59 -11.03
C ALA A 688 -39.02 -30.83 -10.27
N GLU A 689 -37.80 -30.78 -9.69
CA GLU A 689 -37.22 -31.90 -8.92
C GLU A 689 -37.59 -31.91 -7.43
N ILE A 690 -38.02 -30.77 -6.86
CA ILE A 690 -38.63 -30.67 -5.51
C ILE A 690 -40.15 -30.99 -5.58
N GLY A 691 -40.64 -31.27 -6.80
CA GLY A 691 -42.04 -31.45 -7.18
C GLY A 691 -42.90 -32.23 -6.18
N ASP A 692 -44.11 -31.68 -5.98
CA ASP A 692 -45.26 -32.21 -5.22
C ASP A 692 -45.19 -32.22 -3.69
N LYS A 693 -44.15 -31.63 -3.06
CA LYS A 693 -44.09 -31.55 -1.60
C LYS A 693 -44.96 -30.43 -1.04
N LEU A 694 -46.01 -30.80 -0.33
CA LEU A 694 -46.87 -29.84 0.38
C LEU A 694 -46.16 -29.26 1.60
N LYS A 695 -46.26 -27.94 1.74
CA LYS A 695 -45.61 -27.11 2.74
C LYS A 695 -46.47 -26.96 3.99
N THR A 696 -45.84 -26.59 5.10
CA THR A 696 -46.53 -25.93 6.20
C THR A 696 -45.98 -24.52 6.35
N GLU A 697 -46.88 -23.54 6.38
CA GLU A 697 -46.55 -22.14 6.50
C GLU A 697 -47.11 -21.57 7.81
N VAL A 698 -46.22 -20.99 8.60
CA VAL A 698 -46.53 -20.38 9.89
C VAL A 698 -46.34 -18.88 9.76
N PHE A 699 -47.43 -18.15 9.85
CA PHE A 699 -47.45 -16.69 9.79
C PHE A 699 -47.41 -16.12 11.20
N PHE A 700 -46.68 -15.02 11.37
CA PHE A 700 -46.50 -14.38 12.65
C PHE A 700 -46.27 -12.88 12.49
N LYS A 701 -46.48 -12.15 13.59
CA LYS A 701 -46.17 -10.73 13.71
C LYS A 701 -45.18 -10.51 14.84
N LEU A 702 -44.50 -9.37 14.80
CA LEU A 702 -43.71 -8.88 15.93
C LEU A 702 -44.60 -8.78 17.18
N ALA A 703 -44.07 -9.20 18.34
CA ALA A 703 -44.73 -8.93 19.61
C ALA A 703 -44.65 -7.44 19.95
N ASP A 704 -45.53 -6.96 20.83
CA ASP A 704 -45.55 -5.55 21.24
C ASP A 704 -44.16 -5.05 21.68
N GLY A 705 -43.74 -3.92 21.13
CA GLY A 705 -42.44 -3.29 21.42
C GLY A 705 -41.23 -3.96 20.75
N GLN A 706 -41.42 -4.94 19.87
CA GLN A 706 -40.34 -5.54 19.08
C GLN A 706 -40.18 -4.83 17.72
N ALA A 707 -38.96 -4.81 17.23
CA ALA A 707 -38.61 -4.38 15.88
C ALA A 707 -37.66 -5.41 15.26
N TRP A 708 -37.68 -5.54 13.94
CA TRP A 708 -36.71 -6.35 13.21
C TRP A 708 -35.29 -5.81 13.43
N LYS A 709 -34.35 -6.72 13.70
CA LYS A 709 -32.92 -6.43 13.87
C LYS A 709 -32.09 -7.65 13.46
N ILE A 710 -30.97 -7.41 12.78
CA ILE A 710 -29.96 -8.44 12.50
C ILE A 710 -29.08 -8.63 13.74
N ASN A 711 -28.59 -9.86 13.96
CA ASN A 711 -27.76 -10.26 15.09
C ASN A 711 -28.39 -10.03 16.47
N SER A 712 -29.72 -9.89 16.52
CA SER A 712 -30.48 -9.77 17.76
C SER A 712 -31.71 -10.68 17.71
N PRO A 713 -32.05 -11.37 18.81
CA PRO A 713 -33.25 -12.16 18.86
C PRO A 713 -34.53 -11.31 18.86
N ILE A 714 -35.49 -11.67 18.02
CA ILE A 714 -36.78 -10.98 17.89
C ILE A 714 -37.92 -11.87 18.35
N THR A 715 -38.78 -11.36 19.23
CA THR A 715 -39.96 -12.10 19.68
C THR A 715 -41.15 -11.85 18.76
N CYS A 716 -41.73 -12.92 18.25
CA CYS A 716 -42.91 -12.90 17.38
C CYS A 716 -44.06 -13.71 17.99
N ILE A 717 -45.28 -13.46 17.52
CA ILE A 717 -46.49 -14.19 17.91
C ILE A 717 -47.11 -14.82 16.66
N VAL A 718 -47.32 -16.13 16.69
CA VAL A 718 -47.99 -16.87 15.59
C VAL A 718 -49.43 -16.38 15.43
N THR A 719 -49.79 -15.93 14.22
CA THR A 719 -51.13 -15.44 13.90
C THR A 719 -51.98 -16.49 13.20
N ARG A 720 -51.39 -17.30 12.32
CA ARG A 720 -52.09 -18.38 11.61
C ARG A 720 -51.10 -19.41 11.07
N ILE A 721 -51.62 -20.61 10.79
CA ILE A 721 -50.87 -21.72 10.22
C ILE A 721 -51.67 -22.29 9.06
N ILE A 722 -51.03 -22.49 7.91
CA ILE A 722 -51.60 -23.17 6.76
C ILE A 722 -50.79 -24.45 6.55
N LYS A 723 -51.47 -25.59 6.60
CA LYS A 723 -50.86 -26.90 6.40
C LYS A 723 -51.16 -27.40 5.00
N ASP A 724 -50.27 -28.25 4.51
CA ASP A 724 -50.42 -29.00 3.27
C ASP A 724 -50.74 -28.10 2.07
N THR A 725 -49.98 -27.01 1.92
CA THR A 725 -50.16 -25.99 0.87
C THR A 725 -49.03 -26.01 -0.15
N GLU A 726 -49.29 -25.61 -1.39
CA GLU A 726 -48.26 -25.44 -2.42
C GLU A 726 -47.47 -24.12 -2.28
N GLY A 727 -47.90 -23.22 -1.39
CA GLY A 727 -47.39 -21.84 -1.28
C GLY A 727 -48.35 -20.84 -1.92
N LYS A 728 -47.85 -19.65 -2.32
CA LYS A 728 -48.65 -18.51 -2.86
C LYS A 728 -49.67 -17.93 -1.87
N ASN A 729 -49.47 -18.13 -0.58
CA ASN A 729 -50.37 -17.57 0.41
C ASN A 729 -49.97 -16.11 0.68
N ALA A 730 -50.96 -15.21 0.67
CA ALA A 730 -50.74 -13.79 0.89
C ALA A 730 -50.14 -13.52 2.28
N LEU A 731 -49.20 -12.59 2.37
CA LEU A 731 -48.72 -11.98 3.61
C LEU A 731 -49.62 -10.78 3.94
N LYS A 732 -50.25 -10.77 5.11
CA LYS A 732 -51.02 -9.58 5.54
C LYS A 732 -50.06 -8.48 6.00
N PRO A 733 -50.49 -7.20 6.01
CA PRO A 733 -49.65 -6.10 6.49
C PRO A 733 -49.04 -6.39 7.88
N GLY A 734 -47.71 -6.29 7.96
CA GLY A 734 -46.90 -6.57 9.14
C GLY A 734 -46.75 -8.06 9.51
N GLU A 735 -47.27 -8.99 8.71
CA GLU A 735 -46.95 -10.43 8.86
C GLU A 735 -45.63 -10.78 8.17
N ALA A 736 -44.90 -11.69 8.81
CA ALA A 736 -43.86 -12.51 8.19
C ALA A 736 -44.29 -13.98 8.25
N ALA A 737 -43.59 -14.85 7.51
CA ALA A 737 -43.89 -16.28 7.49
C ALA A 737 -42.62 -17.14 7.49
N LEU A 738 -42.74 -18.33 8.08
CA LEU A 738 -41.81 -19.44 7.87
C LEU A 738 -42.54 -20.48 7.04
N SER A 739 -41.96 -20.88 5.92
CA SER A 739 -42.50 -21.90 5.02
C SER A 739 -41.54 -23.06 4.97
N GLY A 740 -41.99 -24.25 5.33
CA GLY A 740 -41.15 -25.44 5.39
C GLY A 740 -41.72 -26.66 4.68
N ILE A 741 -40.84 -27.42 4.04
CA ILE A 741 -41.05 -28.78 3.52
C ILE A 741 -40.35 -29.81 4.43
N ASP A 742 -40.53 -31.11 4.16
CA ASP A 742 -39.80 -32.20 4.82
C ASP A 742 -39.67 -32.09 6.36
N GLN A 743 -38.45 -31.90 6.90
CA GLN A 743 -38.23 -31.88 8.35
C GLN A 743 -38.72 -30.58 8.97
N ALA A 744 -38.53 -29.45 8.28
CA ALA A 744 -39.07 -28.16 8.67
C ALA A 744 -40.60 -28.20 8.73
N LYS A 745 -41.26 -28.87 7.78
CA LYS A 745 -42.72 -29.09 7.84
C LYS A 745 -43.11 -29.78 9.15
N GLY A 746 -42.41 -30.87 9.51
CA GLY A 746 -42.64 -31.60 10.76
C GLY A 746 -42.38 -30.77 12.03
N PHE A 747 -41.45 -29.81 11.96
CA PHE A 747 -41.21 -28.82 13.01
C PHE A 747 -42.37 -27.81 13.11
N LEU A 748 -42.73 -27.18 11.98
CA LEU A 748 -43.76 -26.15 11.89
C LEU A 748 -45.15 -26.69 12.23
N ASP A 749 -45.44 -27.96 11.90
CA ASP A 749 -46.70 -28.65 12.19
C ASP A 749 -47.04 -28.72 13.68
N LYS A 750 -46.02 -28.61 14.55
CA LYS A 750 -46.14 -28.67 16.01
C LYS A 750 -46.29 -27.29 16.66
N LEU A 751 -46.24 -26.20 15.89
CA LEU A 751 -46.51 -24.85 16.38
C LEU A 751 -48.02 -24.59 16.49
N THR A 752 -48.40 -23.63 17.33
CA THR A 752 -49.80 -23.28 17.60
C THR A 752 -50.03 -21.77 17.48
N VAL A 753 -51.24 -21.37 17.08
CA VAL A 753 -51.63 -19.96 17.02
C VAL A 753 -51.57 -19.33 18.42
N GLY A 754 -51.05 -18.10 18.51
CA GLY A 754 -50.80 -17.38 19.77
C GLY A 754 -49.50 -17.77 20.48
N GLN A 755 -48.74 -18.73 19.95
CA GLN A 755 -47.44 -19.12 20.49
C GLN A 755 -46.40 -18.02 20.24
N LYS A 756 -45.53 -17.79 21.23
CA LYS A 756 -44.37 -16.91 21.08
C LYS A 756 -43.20 -17.67 20.45
N LEU A 757 -42.66 -17.09 19.39
CA LEU A 757 -41.44 -17.52 18.71
C LEU A 757 -40.32 -16.51 18.97
N LYS A 758 -39.09 -16.97 18.93
CA LYS A 758 -37.89 -16.14 18.93
C LYS A 758 -37.16 -16.40 17.61
N ILE A 759 -37.12 -15.41 16.74
CA ILE A 759 -36.45 -15.45 15.44
C ILE A 759 -35.08 -14.80 15.61
N ASN A 760 -34.02 -15.48 15.19
CA ASN A 760 -32.67 -14.94 15.14
C ASN A 760 -32.22 -14.92 13.68
N MET A 761 -31.75 -13.77 13.21
CA MET A 761 -31.13 -13.59 11.89
C MET A 761 -29.68 -13.24 12.11
N THR A 762 -28.80 -14.22 11.97
CA THR A 762 -27.38 -14.04 12.29
C THR A 762 -26.60 -13.79 11.02
N ILE A 763 -25.81 -12.72 10.99
CA ILE A 763 -24.82 -12.46 9.97
C ILE A 763 -23.45 -12.40 10.65
N LYS A 764 -22.50 -13.17 10.15
CA LYS A 764 -21.13 -13.22 10.65
C LYS A 764 -20.14 -12.77 9.60
N THR A 765 -19.10 -12.07 10.02
CA THR A 765 -17.95 -11.74 9.18
C THR A 765 -16.97 -12.92 9.10
N ALA A 766 -15.96 -12.83 8.22
CA ALA A 766 -14.86 -13.80 8.16
C ALA A 766 -14.08 -13.90 9.49
N GLY A 767 -13.98 -12.78 10.22
CA GLY A 767 -13.43 -12.71 11.58
C GLY A 767 -14.35 -13.28 12.67
N ASN A 768 -15.50 -13.86 12.32
CA ASN A 768 -16.52 -14.39 13.23
C ASN A 768 -17.15 -13.31 14.15
N GLU A 769 -17.10 -12.05 13.74
CA GLU A 769 -17.80 -10.95 14.39
C GLU A 769 -19.31 -10.97 14.06
N THR A 770 -20.14 -10.36 14.92
CA THR A 770 -21.61 -10.26 14.73
C THR A 770 -22.08 -8.81 14.84
N PRO A 771 -21.78 -7.96 13.84
CA PRO A 771 -22.10 -6.53 13.90
C PRO A 771 -23.61 -6.26 13.90
N ALA A 772 -24.02 -5.15 14.53
CA ALA A 772 -25.42 -4.70 14.52
C ALA A 772 -25.75 -4.00 13.19
N ILE A 773 -25.92 -4.78 12.13
CA ILE A 773 -26.12 -4.29 10.76
C ILE A 773 -27.46 -3.55 10.62
N ARG A 774 -27.38 -2.29 10.20
CA ARG A 774 -28.53 -1.44 9.84
C ARG A 774 -28.77 -1.46 8.33
N GLU A 775 -27.73 -1.22 7.56
CA GLU A 775 -27.74 -1.22 6.09
C GLU A 775 -26.74 -2.25 5.58
N MET A 776 -27.07 -2.99 4.53
CA MET A 776 -26.15 -3.93 3.91
C MET A 776 -26.50 -4.17 2.45
N ILE A 777 -25.49 -4.27 1.62
CA ILE A 777 -25.63 -4.58 0.20
C ILE A 777 -24.54 -5.55 -0.26
N GLY A 778 -24.90 -6.43 -1.20
CA GLY A 778 -24.01 -7.37 -1.86
C GLY A 778 -23.06 -6.67 -2.83
N GLY A 779 -21.80 -7.11 -2.81
CA GLY A 779 -20.84 -6.89 -3.88
C GLY A 779 -20.42 -8.23 -4.50
N ASN A 780 -19.36 -8.22 -5.31
CA ASN A 780 -18.72 -9.43 -5.80
C ASN A 780 -17.65 -9.92 -4.82
N SER A 781 -16.61 -9.09 -4.64
CA SER A 781 -15.36 -9.48 -4.00
C SER A 781 -14.85 -8.39 -3.08
N LEU A 782 -14.21 -8.81 -1.99
CA LEU A 782 -13.40 -7.94 -1.14
C LEU A 782 -12.09 -7.73 -1.89
N LEU A 783 -11.93 -6.54 -2.48
CA LEU A 783 -10.84 -6.23 -3.39
C LEU A 783 -9.60 -5.72 -2.66
N MET A 784 -9.80 -5.01 -1.55
CA MET A 784 -8.72 -4.52 -0.70
C MET A 784 -9.15 -4.65 0.77
N LYS A 785 -8.24 -5.07 1.65
CA LYS A 785 -8.46 -5.17 3.10
C LYS A 785 -7.22 -4.68 3.82
N ASP A 786 -7.39 -3.77 4.78
CA ASP A 786 -6.29 -3.19 5.56
C ASP A 786 -5.18 -2.59 4.68
N GLY A 787 -5.57 -2.01 3.54
CA GLY A 787 -4.68 -1.43 2.54
C GLY A 787 -4.02 -2.43 1.58
N VAL A 788 -4.24 -3.73 1.77
CA VAL A 788 -3.67 -4.81 0.96
C VAL A 788 -4.67 -5.28 -0.10
N ILE A 789 -4.27 -5.25 -1.38
CA ILE A 789 -5.10 -5.77 -2.48
C ILE A 789 -5.16 -7.30 -2.40
N MET A 790 -6.37 -7.83 -2.49
CA MET A 790 -6.65 -9.27 -2.40
C MET A 790 -6.34 -10.00 -3.71
N GLU A 791 -6.02 -11.29 -3.63
CA GLU A 791 -5.66 -12.12 -4.79
C GLU A 791 -6.75 -12.20 -5.87
N CYS A 792 -8.03 -12.05 -5.46
CA CYS A 792 -9.20 -12.02 -6.33
C CYS A 792 -9.13 -10.97 -7.44
N ASN A 793 -8.27 -9.95 -7.30
CA ASN A 793 -8.07 -8.95 -8.35
C ASN A 793 -7.33 -9.50 -9.58
N PHE A 794 -6.52 -10.55 -9.39
CA PHE A 794 -5.63 -11.09 -10.42
C PHE A 794 -6.10 -12.44 -10.96
N ASN A 795 -6.67 -13.29 -10.09
CA ASN A 795 -7.05 -14.67 -10.43
C ASN A 795 -8.53 -14.83 -10.85
N ASP A 796 -9.40 -13.85 -10.58
CA ASP A 796 -10.80 -13.87 -11.00
C ASP A 796 -10.98 -13.25 -12.40
N SER A 797 -11.67 -13.97 -13.27
CA SER A 797 -11.86 -13.60 -14.67
C SER A 797 -12.70 -12.34 -14.89
N TYR A 798 -13.56 -11.96 -13.95
CA TYR A 798 -14.34 -10.73 -13.98
C TYR A 798 -13.52 -9.53 -13.50
N ASN A 799 -12.69 -9.72 -12.47
CA ASN A 799 -11.88 -8.67 -11.85
C ASN A 799 -10.68 -8.26 -12.73
N ASN A 800 -10.05 -9.23 -13.39
CA ASN A 800 -8.89 -9.02 -14.27
C ASN A 800 -9.26 -8.64 -15.72
N VAL A 801 -10.28 -7.79 -15.90
CA VAL A 801 -10.74 -7.27 -17.19
C VAL A 801 -10.98 -5.77 -17.09
N LEU A 802 -10.74 -5.02 -18.18
CA LEU A 802 -11.08 -3.61 -18.26
C LEU A 802 -12.59 -3.41 -18.40
N TYR A 803 -13.21 -2.92 -17.33
CA TYR A 803 -14.63 -2.57 -17.32
C TYR A 803 -14.87 -1.19 -16.71
N PRO A 804 -16.02 -0.56 -17.03
CA PRO A 804 -16.62 0.39 -16.11
C PRO A 804 -16.83 -0.31 -14.76
N ARG A 805 -16.52 0.37 -13.66
CA ARG A 805 -16.56 -0.23 -12.32
C ARG A 805 -17.35 0.65 -11.36
N THR A 806 -18.06 -0.02 -10.45
CA THR A 806 -18.61 0.58 -9.24
C THR A 806 -17.96 -0.09 -8.05
N GLY A 807 -17.63 0.68 -7.01
CA GLY A 807 -17.15 0.13 -5.76
C GLY A 807 -17.42 1.05 -4.58
N VAL A 808 -17.18 0.52 -3.40
CA VAL A 808 -17.18 1.26 -2.15
C VAL A 808 -15.93 0.96 -1.36
N GLY A 809 -15.39 1.97 -0.68
CA GLY A 809 -14.26 1.80 0.23
C GLY A 809 -14.44 2.58 1.51
N CYS A 810 -13.72 2.21 2.57
CA CYS A 810 -13.68 3.00 3.81
C CYS A 810 -12.26 3.21 4.32
N SER A 811 -12.06 4.28 5.08
CA SER A 811 -10.78 4.55 5.74
C SER A 811 -10.53 3.57 6.89
N ALA A 812 -9.25 3.39 7.25
CA ALA A 812 -8.84 2.47 8.32
C ALA A 812 -9.46 2.81 9.69
N ASP A 813 -9.72 4.09 9.95
CA ASP A 813 -10.38 4.56 11.17
C ASP A 813 -11.92 4.40 11.15
N GLY A 814 -12.49 3.97 10.02
CA GLY A 814 -13.93 3.80 9.83
C GLY A 814 -14.73 5.10 9.76
N ARG A 815 -14.09 6.28 9.70
CA ARG A 815 -14.79 7.57 9.63
C ARG A 815 -15.31 7.86 8.22
N TRP A 816 -14.49 7.62 7.21
CA TRP A 816 -14.77 8.01 5.84
C TRP A 816 -15.27 6.84 5.02
N LEU A 817 -16.37 7.06 4.29
CA LEU A 817 -16.85 6.16 3.25
C LEU A 817 -16.63 6.82 1.89
N TYR A 818 -16.17 6.03 0.93
CA TYR A 818 -15.90 6.44 -0.45
C TYR A 818 -16.81 5.63 -1.37
N LEU A 819 -17.62 6.29 -2.19
CA LEU A 819 -18.37 5.67 -3.28
C LEU A 819 -17.70 6.06 -4.58
N MET A 820 -17.33 5.10 -5.43
CA MET A 820 -16.63 5.38 -6.67
C MET A 820 -17.30 4.71 -7.86
N VAL A 821 -17.44 5.48 -8.93
CA VAL A 821 -17.87 5.01 -10.25
C VAL A 821 -16.81 5.42 -11.28
N ILE A 822 -16.36 4.46 -12.08
CA ILE A 822 -15.35 4.64 -13.11
C ILE A 822 -15.97 4.30 -14.45
N ASP A 823 -15.97 5.27 -15.38
CA ASP A 823 -16.50 5.06 -16.72
C ASP A 823 -15.61 4.10 -17.53
N GLY A 824 -16.14 3.51 -18.59
CA GLY A 824 -15.38 2.52 -19.37
C GLY A 824 -16.02 2.15 -20.70
N ARG A 825 -15.29 1.37 -21.51
CA ARG A 825 -15.71 0.97 -22.88
C ARG A 825 -15.96 2.14 -23.83
N GLN A 826 -15.36 3.30 -23.56
CA GLN A 826 -15.54 4.54 -24.32
C GLN A 826 -14.18 5.20 -24.58
N ALA A 827 -14.08 6.10 -25.55
CA ALA A 827 -12.79 6.68 -25.95
C ALA A 827 -12.13 7.54 -24.85
N HIS A 828 -12.93 8.18 -23.99
CA HIS A 828 -12.45 9.04 -22.92
C HIS A 828 -12.11 8.26 -21.63
N SER A 829 -12.64 7.04 -21.47
CA SER A 829 -12.32 6.16 -20.35
C SER A 829 -12.30 4.70 -20.80
N ARG A 830 -11.15 4.05 -20.68
CA ARG A 830 -10.94 2.64 -21.04
C ARG A 830 -11.59 1.67 -20.05
N GLY A 831 -12.01 2.17 -18.89
CA GLY A 831 -12.34 1.35 -17.72
C GLY A 831 -11.07 0.92 -16.99
N VAL A 832 -11.23 0.13 -15.94
CA VAL A 832 -10.10 -0.30 -15.10
C VAL A 832 -10.20 -1.76 -14.71
N TYR A 833 -9.03 -2.35 -14.44
CA TYR A 833 -8.95 -3.57 -13.64
C TYR A 833 -9.33 -3.25 -12.19
N SER A 834 -9.78 -4.25 -11.43
CA SER A 834 -10.22 -4.00 -10.05
C SER A 834 -9.07 -3.55 -9.13
N ASP A 835 -7.82 -3.94 -9.40
CA ASP A 835 -6.66 -3.47 -8.64
C ASP A 835 -6.32 -1.99 -8.94
N GLU A 836 -6.49 -1.56 -10.19
CA GLU A 836 -6.37 -0.13 -10.55
C GLU A 836 -7.47 0.71 -9.87
N MET A 837 -8.69 0.18 -9.74
CA MET A 837 -9.74 0.81 -8.92
C MET A 837 -9.34 0.89 -7.44
N CYS A 838 -8.72 -0.16 -6.88
CA CYS A 838 -8.21 -0.13 -5.51
C CYS A 838 -7.14 0.93 -5.31
N ASP A 839 -6.25 1.13 -6.29
CA ASP A 839 -5.23 2.18 -6.26
C ASP A 839 -5.86 3.59 -6.25
N LEU A 840 -6.95 3.81 -6.99
CA LEU A 840 -7.75 5.06 -6.94
C LEU A 840 -8.41 5.26 -5.58
N PHE A 841 -9.02 4.21 -5.02
CA PHE A 841 -9.60 4.24 -3.66
C PHE A 841 -8.57 4.53 -2.59
N ARG A 842 -7.39 3.90 -2.67
CA ARG A 842 -6.28 4.13 -1.75
C ARG A 842 -5.82 5.58 -1.79
N SER A 843 -5.71 6.14 -3.00
CA SER A 843 -5.33 7.55 -3.18
C SER A 843 -6.38 8.51 -2.62
N ALA A 844 -7.65 8.12 -2.61
CA ALA A 844 -8.72 8.85 -1.92
C ALA A 844 -8.69 8.69 -0.39
N GLY A 845 -7.95 7.70 0.14
CA GLY A 845 -7.79 7.44 1.59
C GLY A 845 -8.50 6.19 2.10
N ALA A 846 -8.91 5.26 1.24
CA ALA A 846 -9.53 4.00 1.65
C ALA A 846 -8.49 2.91 1.99
N SER A 847 -8.78 2.11 3.02
CA SER A 847 -8.05 0.89 3.38
C SER A 847 -8.76 -0.38 2.91
N ASP A 848 -10.09 -0.39 2.97
CA ASP A 848 -10.91 -1.54 2.63
C ASP A 848 -11.76 -1.19 1.41
N VAL A 849 -11.93 -2.11 0.46
CA VAL A 849 -12.69 -1.90 -0.77
C VAL A 849 -13.49 -3.15 -1.15
N VAL A 850 -14.77 -2.97 -1.44
CA VAL A 850 -15.64 -4.00 -2.04
C VAL A 850 -16.07 -3.54 -3.43
N GLY A 851 -15.92 -4.44 -4.41
CA GLY A 851 -16.37 -4.21 -5.78
C GLY A 851 -17.84 -4.55 -5.94
N PHE A 852 -18.60 -3.67 -6.60
CA PHE A 852 -20.02 -3.85 -6.93
C PHE A 852 -20.20 -4.25 -8.40
N ASP A 853 -21.44 -4.46 -8.85
CA ASP A 853 -21.72 -4.79 -10.25
C ASP A 853 -21.31 -3.62 -11.16
N GLY A 854 -20.37 -3.88 -12.06
CA GLY A 854 -19.84 -2.93 -13.02
C GLY A 854 -20.49 -3.03 -14.40
N GLY A 855 -19.73 -2.68 -15.44
CA GLY A 855 -20.23 -2.71 -16.81
C GLY A 855 -21.41 -1.75 -17.01
N GLY A 856 -22.45 -2.19 -17.72
CA GLY A 856 -23.61 -1.33 -18.02
C GLY A 856 -24.49 -1.00 -16.81
N SER A 857 -24.26 -1.63 -15.65
CA SER A 857 -24.93 -1.28 -14.39
C SER A 857 -24.26 -0.09 -13.68
N THR A 858 -23.03 0.26 -14.08
CA THR A 858 -22.21 1.33 -13.48
C THR A 858 -22.91 2.68 -13.59
N GLY A 859 -23.34 3.23 -12.46
CA GLY A 859 -24.07 4.49 -12.41
C GLY A 859 -23.91 5.22 -11.08
N MET A 860 -23.68 6.54 -11.16
CA MET A 860 -23.71 7.44 -10.00
C MET A 860 -24.69 8.58 -10.28
N VAL A 861 -25.52 8.86 -9.27
CA VAL A 861 -26.43 10.00 -9.24
C VAL A 861 -25.94 10.97 -8.17
N VAL A 862 -25.85 12.26 -8.51
CA VAL A 862 -25.57 13.35 -7.58
C VAL A 862 -26.49 14.50 -7.91
N ASN A 863 -27.16 15.05 -6.90
CA ASN A 863 -28.22 16.06 -7.01
C ASN A 863 -29.27 15.66 -8.05
N HIS A 864 -29.82 14.44 -7.93
CA HIS A 864 -30.83 13.86 -8.84
C HIS A 864 -30.41 13.75 -10.31
N THR A 865 -29.13 13.93 -10.62
CA THR A 865 -28.61 13.87 -11.98
C THR A 865 -27.57 12.75 -12.11
N VAL A 866 -27.66 11.96 -13.18
CA VAL A 866 -26.61 10.98 -13.52
C VAL A 866 -25.35 11.75 -13.91
N VAL A 867 -24.26 11.55 -13.16
CA VAL A 867 -23.02 12.33 -13.34
C VAL A 867 -21.97 11.66 -14.20
N ASN A 868 -22.00 10.33 -14.27
CA ASN A 868 -21.09 9.56 -15.12
C ASN A 868 -21.69 9.36 -16.52
N ARG A 869 -20.95 8.74 -17.44
CA ARG A 869 -21.42 8.41 -18.80
C ARG A 869 -21.67 6.89 -18.92
N PRO A 870 -22.90 6.40 -18.66
CA PRO A 870 -23.19 4.97 -18.71
C PRO A 870 -22.73 4.31 -20.01
N SER A 871 -22.09 3.14 -19.91
CA SER A 871 -21.51 2.46 -21.08
C SER A 871 -22.56 2.02 -22.11
N ASP A 872 -23.80 1.84 -21.67
CA ASP A 872 -24.93 1.43 -22.52
C ASP A 872 -25.65 2.64 -23.18
N GLY A 873 -25.13 3.86 -22.98
CA GLY A 873 -25.69 5.10 -23.52
C GLY A 873 -26.79 5.74 -22.66
N GLN A 874 -27.37 4.97 -21.73
CA GLN A 874 -28.37 5.43 -20.75
C GLN A 874 -28.21 4.68 -19.43
N GLU A 875 -28.78 5.23 -18.35
CA GLU A 875 -28.80 4.57 -17.05
C GLU A 875 -29.62 3.27 -17.10
N ARG A 876 -29.09 2.20 -16.51
CA ARG A 876 -29.73 0.90 -16.45
C ARG A 876 -30.54 0.76 -15.16
N ALA A 877 -31.70 0.11 -15.24
CA ALA A 877 -32.43 -0.34 -14.06
C ALA A 877 -31.69 -1.50 -13.37
N VAL A 878 -31.47 -1.37 -12.07
CA VAL A 878 -30.70 -2.30 -11.23
C VAL A 878 -31.57 -2.86 -10.10
N THR A 879 -31.10 -3.91 -9.44
CA THR A 879 -31.84 -4.56 -8.35
C THR A 879 -31.81 -3.77 -7.04
N ASN A 880 -30.68 -3.15 -6.70
CA ASN A 880 -30.47 -2.43 -5.46
C ASN A 880 -29.27 -1.48 -5.58
N GLY A 881 -29.08 -0.67 -4.55
CA GLY A 881 -27.96 0.26 -4.44
C GLY A 881 -27.96 1.00 -3.11
N TRP A 882 -27.01 1.90 -2.96
CA TRP A 882 -26.89 2.78 -1.81
C TRP A 882 -27.17 4.23 -2.19
N LEU A 883 -27.97 4.87 -1.34
CA LEU A 883 -28.32 6.28 -1.41
C LEU A 883 -27.68 7.02 -0.23
N LEU A 884 -27.31 8.27 -0.45
CA LEU A 884 -27.00 9.24 0.59
C LEU A 884 -28.24 10.08 0.83
N GLN A 885 -28.77 10.02 2.04
CA GLN A 885 -30.01 10.69 2.41
C GLN A 885 -29.78 11.67 3.55
N THR A 886 -30.33 12.87 3.42
CA THR A 886 -30.41 13.86 4.51
C THR A 886 -31.83 14.00 5.02
N THR A 887 -31.97 14.31 6.32
CA THR A 887 -33.26 14.65 6.96
C THR A 887 -33.26 16.08 7.50
N THR A 888 -32.30 16.89 7.04
CA THR A 888 -32.25 18.31 7.38
C THR A 888 -33.54 19.00 6.95
N PRO A 889 -34.02 20.00 7.71
CA PRO A 889 -35.18 20.79 7.32
C PRO A 889 -35.01 21.37 5.90
N VAL A 890 -36.10 21.37 5.12
CA VAL A 890 -36.11 22.06 3.82
C VAL A 890 -35.91 23.55 4.06
N ASP A 891 -34.68 24.01 3.80
CA ASP A 891 -34.25 25.38 3.98
C ASP A 891 -33.69 25.90 2.66
N ARG A 892 -34.36 26.91 2.10
CA ARG A 892 -33.98 27.58 0.85
C ARG A 892 -33.21 28.87 1.10
N GLU A 893 -32.96 29.22 2.37
CA GLU A 893 -32.13 30.37 2.70
C GLU A 893 -30.67 30.04 2.41
N ILE A 894 -30.06 30.84 1.55
CA ILE A 894 -28.63 30.74 1.26
C ILE A 894 -27.89 31.51 2.34
N VAL A 895 -26.99 30.84 3.06
CA VAL A 895 -26.14 31.45 4.10
C VAL A 895 -24.66 31.31 3.80
N ARG A 896 -24.31 30.48 2.81
CA ARG A 896 -22.93 30.27 2.36
C ARG A 896 -22.86 30.23 0.84
N LEU A 897 -21.84 30.87 0.30
CA LEU A 897 -21.53 30.88 -1.12
C LEU A 897 -20.25 30.08 -1.36
N ALA A 898 -20.14 29.41 -2.51
CA ALA A 898 -18.89 28.82 -2.99
C ALA A 898 -18.77 29.01 -4.49
N PHE A 899 -17.55 28.95 -5.01
CA PHE A 899 -17.34 28.88 -6.46
C PHE A 899 -17.57 27.46 -6.96
N ASN A 900 -17.98 27.34 -8.22
CA ASN A 900 -17.84 26.08 -8.94
C ASN A 900 -16.35 25.71 -9.11
N TYR A 901 -16.08 24.44 -9.39
CA TYR A 901 -14.72 24.00 -9.70
C TYR A 901 -14.31 24.42 -11.13
N TRP A 902 -13.02 24.69 -11.33
CA TRP A 902 -12.42 24.91 -12.65
C TRP A 902 -11.33 23.88 -12.88
N ASN A 903 -11.39 23.20 -14.01
CA ASN A 903 -10.38 22.21 -14.37
C ASN A 903 -9.12 22.87 -14.94
N LYS A 904 -8.05 22.09 -15.08
CA LYS A 904 -6.76 22.59 -15.59
C LYS A 904 -6.88 23.17 -17.00
N GLU A 905 -7.70 22.59 -17.86
CA GLU A 905 -7.93 23.09 -19.23
C GLU A 905 -8.55 24.50 -19.26
N GLN A 906 -9.52 24.76 -18.39
CA GLN A 906 -10.22 26.04 -18.27
C GLN A 906 -9.27 27.12 -17.73
N ILE A 907 -8.50 26.80 -16.70
CA ILE A 907 -7.45 27.67 -16.15
C ILE A 907 -6.44 28.09 -17.23
N ASN A 908 -6.06 27.15 -18.11
CA ASN A 908 -5.09 27.38 -19.18
C ASN A 908 -5.66 28.10 -20.42
N SER A 909 -6.93 28.52 -20.40
CA SER A 909 -7.60 29.17 -21.55
C SER A 909 -7.59 30.70 -21.51
N PHE A 910 -7.01 31.32 -20.47
CA PHE A 910 -7.09 32.76 -20.15
C PHE A 910 -8.51 33.34 -20.05
N SER A 911 -9.54 32.50 -20.07
CA SER A 911 -10.95 32.89 -19.99
C SER A 911 -11.67 31.90 -19.08
N LEU A 912 -12.01 32.33 -17.87
CA LEU A 912 -12.63 31.49 -16.85
C LEU A 912 -14.10 31.86 -16.65
N PRO A 913 -15.06 30.98 -16.97
CA PRO A 913 -16.47 31.22 -16.67
C PRO A 913 -16.67 31.18 -15.15
N LEU A 914 -17.25 32.24 -14.59
CA LEU A 914 -17.49 32.39 -13.16
C LEU A 914 -18.90 31.91 -12.82
N ARG A 915 -19.00 30.98 -11.86
CA ARG A 915 -20.29 30.56 -11.31
C ARG A 915 -20.22 30.48 -9.80
N LEU A 916 -21.36 30.78 -9.18
CA LEU A 916 -21.50 30.79 -7.73
C LEU A 916 -22.58 29.81 -7.30
N MET A 917 -22.23 28.94 -6.37
CA MET A 917 -23.12 27.96 -5.75
C MET A 917 -23.61 28.51 -4.40
N GLY A 918 -24.89 28.29 -4.10
CA GLY A 918 -25.53 28.70 -2.84
C GLY A 918 -25.84 27.51 -1.95
N TYR A 919 -25.48 27.62 -0.67
CA TYR A 919 -25.69 26.59 0.34
C TYR A 919 -26.48 27.15 1.52
N ASN A 920 -27.35 26.30 2.10
CA ASN A 920 -28.04 26.61 3.34
C ASN A 920 -27.18 26.32 4.58
N GLN A 921 -27.75 26.55 5.77
CA GLN A 921 -27.05 26.39 7.05
C GLN A 921 -26.57 24.97 7.35
N TYR A 922 -27.10 23.97 6.63
CA TYR A 922 -26.73 22.56 6.77
C TYR A 922 -25.70 22.10 5.73
N ASN A 923 -25.20 23.00 4.88
CA ASN A 923 -24.37 22.68 3.70
C ASN A 923 -25.10 21.86 2.62
N VAL A 924 -26.43 21.92 2.56
CA VAL A 924 -27.18 21.41 1.40
C VAL A 924 -27.05 22.42 0.26
N LEU A 925 -26.79 21.92 -0.95
CA LEU A 925 -26.75 22.76 -2.15
C LEU A 925 -28.17 23.21 -2.52
N VAL A 926 -28.42 24.52 -2.48
CA VAL A 926 -29.73 25.12 -2.81
C VAL A 926 -29.81 25.48 -4.29
N ASP A 927 -28.73 26.01 -4.84
CA ASP A 927 -28.60 26.40 -6.25
C ASP A 927 -27.15 26.23 -6.70
N SER A 928 -26.94 25.60 -7.86
CA SER A 928 -25.63 25.34 -8.43
C SER A 928 -25.12 26.46 -9.34
N ASP A 929 -25.97 27.43 -9.70
CA ASP A 929 -25.63 28.54 -10.59
C ASP A 929 -26.47 29.80 -10.26
N LEU A 930 -26.11 30.46 -9.16
CA LEU A 930 -26.81 31.65 -8.68
C LEU A 930 -26.77 32.78 -9.70
N SER A 931 -27.91 33.44 -9.88
CA SER A 931 -28.03 34.64 -10.72
C SER A 931 -29.09 35.61 -10.17
N PRO A 932 -28.88 36.95 -10.25
CA PRO A 932 -27.68 37.63 -10.74
C PRO A 932 -26.58 37.71 -9.66
N VAL A 933 -25.31 37.52 -10.06
CA VAL A 933 -24.13 37.69 -9.20
C VAL A 933 -23.35 38.93 -9.62
N THR A 934 -22.90 39.71 -8.64
CA THR A 934 -21.98 40.81 -8.88
C THR A 934 -20.54 40.32 -8.73
N TRP A 935 -19.75 40.44 -9.80
CA TRP A 935 -18.38 39.95 -9.84
C TRP A 935 -17.36 41.09 -9.75
N SER A 936 -16.24 40.82 -9.09
CA SER A 936 -15.05 41.67 -9.11
C SER A 936 -13.79 40.82 -9.07
N CYS A 937 -12.68 41.30 -9.65
CA CYS A 937 -11.38 40.65 -9.51
C CYS A 937 -10.26 41.65 -9.20
N SER A 938 -9.19 41.12 -8.62
CA SER A 938 -7.86 41.71 -8.56
C SER A 938 -7.42 42.25 -9.93
N PRO A 939 -7.04 43.55 -10.07
CA PRO A 939 -6.55 44.10 -11.33
C PRO A 939 -5.33 43.38 -11.92
N GLU A 940 -4.51 42.77 -11.07
CA GLU A 940 -3.37 41.93 -11.42
C GLU A 940 -3.78 40.57 -12.02
N LEU A 941 -4.98 40.08 -11.72
CA LEU A 941 -5.54 38.86 -12.28
C LEU A 941 -6.11 39.09 -13.69
N GLY A 942 -6.70 40.26 -13.93
CA GLY A 942 -7.26 40.64 -15.22
C GLY A 942 -8.52 41.48 -15.08
N HIS A 943 -9.53 41.20 -15.91
CA HIS A 943 -10.82 41.90 -15.87
C HIS A 943 -11.99 40.95 -16.12
N ILE A 944 -13.21 41.37 -15.81
CA ILE A 944 -14.42 40.55 -15.94
C ILE A 944 -15.32 41.14 -17.04
N GLU A 945 -15.74 40.29 -17.98
CA GLU A 945 -16.71 40.60 -19.03
C GLU A 945 -17.94 39.70 -18.85
N GLY A 946 -19.05 40.28 -18.38
CA GLY A 946 -20.24 39.52 -18.01
C GLY A 946 -19.96 38.59 -16.84
N GLU A 947 -20.04 37.28 -17.08
CA GLU A 947 -19.75 36.22 -16.11
C GLU A 947 -18.43 35.49 -16.42
N THR A 948 -17.52 36.14 -17.16
CA THR A 948 -16.24 35.54 -17.56
C THR A 948 -15.08 36.38 -17.06
N LEU A 949 -14.16 35.77 -16.33
CA LEU A 949 -12.87 36.37 -15.99
C LEU A 949 -11.88 36.18 -17.14
N ILE A 950 -11.38 37.28 -17.69
CA ILE A 950 -10.30 37.31 -18.66
C ILE A 950 -8.98 37.53 -17.91
N LEU A 951 -8.07 36.55 -18.00
CA LEU A 951 -6.79 36.54 -17.29
C LEU A 951 -5.73 37.38 -18.01
N LYS A 952 -4.87 38.07 -17.25
CA LYS A 952 -3.83 38.99 -17.75
C LYS A 952 -2.48 38.31 -18.09
N GLY A 953 -2.34 37.01 -17.91
CA GLY A 953 -1.08 36.28 -18.12
C GLY A 953 -1.06 34.91 -17.43
N THR A 954 0.09 34.21 -17.51
CA THR A 954 0.28 32.85 -16.96
C THR A 954 0.94 32.82 -15.59
N ASP A 955 1.56 33.92 -15.17
CA ASP A 955 2.19 34.09 -13.86
C ASP A 955 1.53 35.27 -13.14
N ILE A 956 0.32 35.02 -12.66
CA ILE A 956 -0.54 36.04 -12.06
C ILE A 956 -1.17 35.47 -10.79
N LYS A 957 -1.22 36.30 -9.77
CA LYS A 957 -1.85 35.98 -8.49
C LYS A 957 -2.92 37.02 -8.25
N GLY A 958 -4.04 36.62 -7.70
CA GLY A 958 -5.11 37.56 -7.44
C GLY A 958 -6.36 36.86 -6.99
N THR A 959 -7.39 37.64 -6.69
CA THR A 959 -8.62 37.13 -6.12
C THR A 959 -9.79 37.46 -7.01
N VAL A 960 -10.72 36.52 -7.18
CA VAL A 960 -12.06 36.80 -7.72
C VAL A 960 -13.04 36.76 -6.56
N THR A 961 -13.96 37.71 -6.54
CA THR A 961 -15.03 37.80 -5.55
C THR A 961 -16.37 37.80 -6.27
N GLY A 962 -17.26 36.89 -5.87
CA GLY A 962 -18.66 36.88 -6.26
C GLY A 962 -19.53 37.35 -5.10
N THR A 963 -20.46 38.27 -5.35
CA THR A 963 -21.39 38.82 -4.36
C THR A 963 -22.83 38.54 -4.77
N TYR A 964 -23.60 37.93 -3.88
CA TYR A 964 -25.01 37.59 -4.06
C TYR A 964 -25.80 37.99 -2.81
N ASN A 965 -26.87 38.78 -2.96
CA ASN A 965 -27.72 39.27 -1.87
C ASN A 965 -26.95 39.86 -0.66
N GLY A 966 -25.84 40.56 -0.92
CA GLY A 966 -25.00 41.18 0.12
C GLY A 966 -24.00 40.24 0.81
N MET A 967 -24.02 38.94 0.50
CA MET A 967 -22.97 37.99 0.88
C MET A 967 -21.90 37.93 -0.20
N SER A 968 -20.64 37.80 0.18
CA SER A 968 -19.52 37.67 -0.75
C SER A 968 -18.66 36.47 -0.41
N VAL A 969 -18.17 35.77 -1.43
CA VAL A 969 -17.10 34.77 -1.30
C VAL A 969 -16.00 35.10 -2.29
N SER A 970 -14.77 34.86 -1.85
CA SER A 970 -13.56 35.14 -2.63
C SER A 970 -12.79 33.86 -2.87
N ARG A 971 -12.29 33.68 -4.09
CA ARG A 971 -11.36 32.60 -4.44
C ARG A 971 -10.04 33.20 -4.88
N HIS A 972 -8.97 32.80 -4.20
CA HIS A 972 -7.61 33.21 -4.53
C HIS A 972 -7.04 32.29 -5.60
N PHE A 973 -6.43 32.88 -6.61
CA PHE A 973 -5.69 32.21 -7.67
C PHE A 973 -4.21 32.52 -7.52
N ASN A 974 -3.40 31.48 -7.67
CA ASN A 974 -1.95 31.56 -7.68
C ASN A 974 -1.46 30.75 -8.88
N PHE A 975 -1.45 31.38 -10.06
CA PHE A 975 -0.86 30.80 -11.25
C PHE A 975 0.63 31.14 -11.22
N GLY A 976 1.49 30.13 -11.03
CA GLY A 976 2.95 30.26 -11.05
C GLY A 976 3.57 29.46 -12.21
N GLU A 977 4.88 29.65 -12.45
CA GLU A 977 5.66 29.03 -13.54
C GLU A 977 5.49 27.51 -13.71
N THR A 978 5.04 26.79 -12.68
CA THR A 978 4.81 25.33 -12.65
C THR A 978 3.40 24.88 -13.05
N THR A 979 2.48 25.80 -13.36
CA THR A 979 1.08 25.44 -13.71
C THR A 979 0.81 25.26 -15.21
N GLY A 980 1.81 25.52 -16.06
CA GLY A 980 1.75 25.26 -17.51
C GLY A 980 2.14 23.81 -17.86
N LEU A 981 1.35 23.15 -18.72
CA LEU A 981 1.65 21.81 -19.27
C LEU A 981 3.00 21.80 -20.01
N GLU A 982 3.99 21.05 -19.52
CA GLU A 982 5.27 20.85 -20.23
C GLU A 982 5.22 19.74 -21.29
N SER A 983 4.16 18.94 -21.40
CA SER A 983 4.04 17.94 -22.46
C SER A 983 2.58 17.61 -22.78
N VAL A 984 2.13 17.98 -23.98
CA VAL A 984 0.89 17.43 -24.57
C VAL A 984 1.31 16.33 -25.53
N SER A 985 1.42 15.10 -25.04
CA SER A 985 1.41 13.91 -25.89
C SER A 985 -0.04 13.62 -26.27
N LYS A 986 -0.51 14.18 -27.39
CA LYS A 986 -1.83 13.83 -27.91
C LYS A 986 -1.71 12.49 -28.64
N TRP A 987 -2.30 11.44 -28.09
CA TRP A 987 -2.38 10.13 -28.74
C TRP A 987 -3.67 10.04 -29.55
N SER A 988 -3.56 10.01 -30.88
CA SER A 988 -4.54 9.29 -31.72
C SER A 988 -3.91 7.95 -32.12
N ARG A 989 -4.71 6.98 -32.59
CA ARG A 989 -4.25 5.59 -32.82
C ARG A 989 -2.99 5.46 -33.70
N ASN A 990 -2.62 6.48 -34.49
CA ASN A 990 -1.46 6.44 -35.38
C ASN A 990 -0.56 7.70 -35.37
N VAL A 991 -0.81 8.74 -34.56
CA VAL A 991 -0.03 10.00 -34.59
C VAL A 991 0.36 10.44 -33.17
N LYS A 992 1.63 10.81 -32.96
CA LYS A 992 2.18 11.35 -31.71
C LYS A 992 2.70 12.76 -31.93
N PHE A 993 2.44 13.66 -31.00
CA PHE A 993 2.98 15.02 -30.99
C PHE A 993 3.75 15.28 -29.70
N TYR A 994 4.96 15.83 -29.75
CA TYR A 994 5.80 16.06 -28.56
C TYR A 994 6.74 17.26 -28.74
N LYS A 995 7.27 17.83 -27.64
CA LYS A 995 8.20 18.97 -27.64
C LYS A 995 9.62 18.50 -27.28
N ASP A 996 10.63 19.09 -27.91
CA ASP A 996 12.02 18.97 -27.45
C ASP A 996 12.21 19.64 -26.08
N LYS A 997 12.93 18.97 -25.16
CA LYS A 997 13.18 19.51 -23.81
C LYS A 997 14.11 20.74 -23.81
N SER A 998 14.87 20.96 -24.88
CA SER A 998 15.94 21.97 -24.94
C SER A 998 15.68 23.13 -25.91
N ALA A 999 14.57 23.12 -26.67
CA ALA A 999 14.27 24.13 -27.69
C ALA A 999 12.76 24.26 -28.00
N ASN A 1000 12.35 25.29 -28.76
CA ASN A 1000 10.99 25.42 -29.32
C ASN A 1000 10.80 24.57 -30.59
N LEU A 1001 11.27 23.33 -30.53
CA LEU A 1001 11.09 22.32 -31.56
C LEU A 1001 9.95 21.41 -31.14
N PHE A 1002 9.00 21.18 -32.05
CA PHE A 1002 7.86 20.31 -31.81
C PHE A 1002 7.81 19.24 -32.88
N TYR A 1003 7.61 18.00 -32.50
CA TYR A 1003 7.66 16.86 -33.40
C TYR A 1003 6.29 16.22 -33.54
N LEU A 1004 5.93 15.84 -34.76
CA LEU A 1004 4.77 15.02 -35.08
C LEU A 1004 5.25 13.74 -35.74
N SER A 1005 4.98 12.58 -35.13
CA SER A 1005 5.35 11.28 -35.68
C SER A 1005 4.11 10.44 -36.01
N GLN A 1006 4.15 9.65 -37.08
CA GLN A 1006 3.08 8.71 -37.45
C GLN A 1006 3.58 7.25 -37.43
N ASP A 1007 2.83 6.36 -36.78
CA ASP A 1007 3.10 4.92 -36.77
C ASP A 1007 2.37 4.25 -37.96
N GLY A 1008 3.14 3.76 -38.96
CA GLY A 1008 2.61 3.08 -40.16
C GLY A 1008 3.43 3.31 -41.45
N ASN A 1009 3.34 2.40 -42.43
CA ASN A 1009 4.10 2.49 -43.68
C ASN A 1009 3.36 3.27 -44.77
N GLY A 1010 3.65 4.57 -44.89
CA GLY A 1010 3.33 5.37 -46.08
C GLY A 1010 3.41 6.89 -45.84
N PRO A 1011 3.92 7.68 -46.80
CA PRO A 1011 3.91 9.14 -46.69
C PRO A 1011 2.49 9.71 -46.71
N CYS A 1012 2.21 10.70 -45.85
CA CYS A 1012 0.91 11.39 -45.80
C CYS A 1012 1.08 12.90 -46.03
N LYS A 1013 0.24 13.51 -46.89
CA LYS A 1013 0.24 14.96 -47.07
C LYS A 1013 -0.35 15.66 -45.84
N MET A 1014 0.33 16.72 -45.40
CA MET A 1014 -0.02 17.50 -44.23
C MET A 1014 0.05 18.99 -44.56
N ALA A 1015 -1.00 19.74 -44.24
CA ALA A 1015 -0.98 21.19 -44.16
C ALA A 1015 -0.98 21.62 -42.69
N TYR A 1016 -0.27 22.68 -42.33
CA TYR A 1016 -0.30 23.22 -40.98
C TYR A 1016 -0.38 24.74 -40.98
N ALA A 1017 -0.94 25.30 -39.91
CA ALA A 1017 -1.01 26.73 -39.66
C ALA A 1017 -0.92 27.01 -38.15
N LEU A 1018 0.06 27.79 -37.75
CA LEU A 1018 0.27 28.34 -36.42
C LEU A 1018 -0.43 29.70 -36.32
N TYR A 1019 -1.34 29.85 -35.36
CA TYR A 1019 -2.07 31.09 -35.09
C TYR A 1019 -1.65 31.69 -33.75
N ALA A 1020 -1.58 33.01 -33.67
CA ALA A 1020 -1.67 33.71 -32.40
C ALA A 1020 -3.10 33.58 -31.84
N LEU A 1021 -3.26 33.76 -30.53
CA LEU A 1021 -4.55 33.57 -29.86
C LEU A 1021 -5.63 34.57 -30.28
N ASP A 1022 -5.24 35.72 -30.82
CA ASP A 1022 -6.14 36.72 -31.40
C ASP A 1022 -6.66 36.32 -32.79
N GLY A 1023 -6.28 35.13 -33.28
CA GLY A 1023 -6.72 34.57 -34.56
C GLY A 1023 -5.84 34.93 -35.75
N HIS A 1024 -4.77 35.72 -35.57
CA HIS A 1024 -3.83 35.99 -36.66
C HIS A 1024 -2.98 34.75 -36.99
N CYS A 1025 -2.94 34.35 -38.26
CA CYS A 1025 -2.05 33.28 -38.71
C CYS A 1025 -0.60 33.79 -38.74
N MET A 1026 0.25 33.15 -37.94
CA MET A 1026 1.67 33.51 -37.77
C MET A 1026 2.59 32.75 -38.71
N ARG A 1027 2.27 31.48 -38.98
CA ARG A 1027 3.02 30.61 -39.90
C ARG A 1027 2.08 29.59 -40.51
N GLN A 1028 2.28 29.22 -41.77
CA GLN A 1028 1.58 28.09 -42.36
C GLN A 1028 2.46 27.42 -43.42
N GLY A 1029 2.22 26.15 -43.68
CA GLY A 1029 2.97 25.38 -44.67
C GLY A 1029 2.28 24.08 -45.05
N GLU A 1030 2.77 23.47 -46.12
CA GLU A 1030 2.40 22.12 -46.54
C GLU A 1030 3.66 21.26 -46.58
N SER A 1031 3.55 20.01 -46.16
CA SER A 1031 4.64 19.05 -46.13
C SER A 1031 4.11 17.63 -46.29
N GLU A 1032 5.03 16.67 -46.39
CA GLU A 1032 4.76 15.24 -46.35
C GLU A 1032 5.31 14.68 -45.04
N LEU A 1033 4.48 13.96 -44.28
CA LEU A 1033 4.87 13.26 -43.06
C LEU A 1033 5.29 11.83 -43.42
N SER A 1034 6.58 11.52 -43.26
CA SER A 1034 7.18 10.19 -43.43
C SER A 1034 7.96 9.85 -42.16
N GLY A 1035 7.34 9.14 -41.23
CA GLY A 1035 7.90 8.93 -39.89
C GLY A 1035 7.65 10.14 -38.99
N THR A 1036 8.64 11.03 -38.83
CA THR A 1036 8.56 12.19 -37.91
C THR A 1036 8.83 13.51 -38.64
N TYR A 1037 7.99 14.51 -38.40
CA TYR A 1037 8.16 15.88 -38.88
C TYR A 1037 8.44 16.83 -37.72
N CYS A 1038 9.42 17.72 -37.87
CA CYS A 1038 9.75 18.74 -36.87
C CYS A 1038 9.20 20.11 -37.30
N PHE A 1039 8.37 20.70 -36.46
CA PHE A 1039 8.02 22.11 -36.47
C PHE A 1039 9.04 22.89 -35.65
N ASP A 1040 9.91 23.61 -36.35
CA ASP A 1040 10.83 24.55 -35.74
C ASP A 1040 10.15 25.92 -35.59
N PHE A 1041 9.97 26.35 -34.35
CA PHE A 1041 9.50 27.69 -34.01
C PHE A 1041 10.47 28.44 -33.09
N THR A 1042 11.76 28.12 -33.16
CA THR A 1042 12.80 28.81 -32.37
C THR A 1042 12.93 30.29 -32.70
N ASP A 1043 12.48 30.71 -33.87
CA ASP A 1043 12.47 32.11 -34.34
C ASP A 1043 11.18 32.87 -34.01
N MET A 1044 10.18 32.20 -33.42
CA MET A 1044 8.90 32.82 -33.05
C MET A 1044 9.02 33.56 -31.71
N PRO A 1045 8.31 34.70 -31.53
CA PRO A 1045 8.26 35.38 -30.24
C PRO A 1045 7.72 34.48 -29.12
N SER A 1046 8.24 34.64 -27.92
CA SER A 1046 7.73 33.94 -26.74
C SER A 1046 6.24 34.21 -26.56
N GLY A 1047 5.43 33.15 -26.42
CA GLY A 1047 3.98 33.27 -26.35
C GLY A 1047 3.24 31.95 -26.54
N LEU A 1048 1.91 32.01 -26.38
CA LEU A 1048 1.02 30.88 -26.63
C LEU A 1048 0.45 30.96 -28.05
N TYR A 1049 0.50 29.84 -28.77
CA TYR A 1049 0.03 29.74 -30.14
C TYR A 1049 -0.85 28.50 -30.35
N LEU A 1050 -1.68 28.52 -31.38
CA LEU A 1050 -2.49 27.38 -31.83
C LEU A 1050 -1.94 26.83 -33.14
N LEU A 1051 -1.32 25.64 -33.09
CA LEU A 1051 -0.91 24.91 -34.27
C LEU A 1051 -2.05 24.02 -34.75
N LYS A 1052 -2.64 24.35 -35.90
CA LYS A 1052 -3.55 23.47 -36.63
C LYS A 1052 -2.75 22.64 -37.62
N VAL A 1053 -3.05 21.35 -37.69
CA VAL A 1053 -2.43 20.40 -38.62
C VAL A 1053 -3.53 19.59 -39.29
N ASN A 1054 -3.67 19.72 -40.61
CA ASN A 1054 -4.64 19.01 -41.43
C ASN A 1054 -3.92 17.94 -42.24
N MET A 1055 -4.34 16.69 -42.09
CA MET A 1055 -3.92 15.54 -42.88
C MET A 1055 -5.12 15.04 -43.69
N GLU A 1056 -4.91 14.21 -44.72
CA GLU A 1056 -5.94 13.85 -45.73
C GLU A 1056 -7.31 13.41 -45.17
N MET A 1057 -7.39 12.86 -43.95
CA MET A 1057 -8.68 12.50 -43.30
C MET A 1057 -8.83 12.99 -41.84
N GLU A 1058 -7.85 13.70 -41.27
CA GLU A 1058 -7.88 14.10 -39.86
C GLU A 1058 -7.32 15.52 -39.67
N SER A 1059 -7.91 16.28 -38.75
CA SER A 1059 -7.45 17.62 -38.41
C SER A 1059 -7.13 17.69 -36.91
N PHE A 1060 -5.91 18.10 -36.60
CA PHE A 1060 -5.43 18.29 -35.23
C PHE A 1060 -5.29 19.77 -34.92
N THR A 1061 -5.49 20.11 -33.66
CA THR A 1061 -5.15 21.42 -33.11
C THR A 1061 -4.37 21.20 -31.82
N PHE A 1062 -3.21 21.83 -31.73
CA PHE A 1062 -2.27 21.77 -30.61
C PHE A 1062 -2.07 23.19 -30.06
N LYS A 1063 -2.05 23.32 -28.73
CA LYS A 1063 -1.64 24.57 -28.06
C LYS A 1063 -0.15 24.50 -27.78
N LEU A 1064 0.62 25.49 -28.26
CA LEU A 1064 2.08 25.51 -28.15
C LEU A 1064 2.52 26.68 -27.28
N ILE A 1065 3.39 26.41 -26.29
CA ILE A 1065 4.16 27.43 -25.58
C ILE A 1065 5.54 27.52 -26.23
N ILE A 1066 5.77 28.64 -26.92
CA ILE A 1066 7.06 29.02 -27.49
C ILE A 1066 7.75 29.91 -26.45
N ARG A 1067 8.95 29.52 -26.02
CA ARG A 1067 9.74 30.20 -24.97
C ARG A 1067 10.75 31.17 -25.54
#